data_AF-A0A923J5G9-F1
#
_entry.id   AF-A0A923J5G9-F1
#
_cell.length_a   1.000
_cell.length_b   1.000
_cell.length_c   1.000
_cell.angle_alpha   90.00
_cell.angle_beta   90.00
_cell.angle_gamma   90.00
#
_symmetry.space_group_name_H-M   'P 1'
#
loop_
_entity.id
_entity.type
_entity.pdbx_description
1 polymer ?
#
loop_
_entity_poly.entity_id
_entity_poly.type
_entity_poly.pdbx_seq_one_letter_code
_entity_poly.pdbx_strand_id
1 'polypeptide(L)'
;FQMSDNSFYGSGSYRSCLEHVRILNFYADTPIQINWTTTKKLDEEEKDARVEIQQEMRILKGRLSGLSRITTLGLFTDYGLLPNYAFPERGVRFYGSVYNKHRHADQDYKPVEVYRNATAALRELAPCNTFYTHRRQFDIQQIAIGNPQQLLTETWAVCGLCGHMRRIEELNEPDANPACPQCGHAGGRGSQLEIGQHRQFIEFSQSQALSYMEHYESLSGDRDEERQRGFYEVIVSFDQTKERSAGAVGEDDLPFGIEYRSSMILREINTGYLMDQKDIPFGPDTFVSDDGFQICQHCGIAIPPNLTPQSDIAGLHRRSCQGRRRYEKLRQEGQDGQQAFKYIPLYLYRQLKSEAIRLLLPLADSEDIDTLVACIYLGLRLRFEGNPAHLIVQPQIMPDSTAGITKHYLVIMDAVPGGTGFLKSLFQEKDDKGREGEGIMDVLRRARDTLETCPCRKFVQQDEMDDTDGCYRCIRSYHLQYKADRISRERGIKLLNRLIDSGEKRVNKGELEQIKVNSLFGSVLEKKFVESLRSFVEGCKGSWSETIIKGSQGFRFSLPDSDRLWELELQPSLGTAQGVMVQSQPDFLLSCDDDTIKPVAIFTDGFEFHCHPNNRLADDMNKRRAILESGNYWVWGVTWEDLANENQTHVMVCHPQLASYFVKYQQSLSQKYKEDIPNAHKFVANGMQQLKAYLAAPNEVGWKLIADYIVFHPLLLLAGRRKVRHSKLQAAFEGWRKGSALPSIPNDENGEWVYNDRASLTQDFITYITVENAIIHAKERAGIIGRMGDSEQEVSGSDFKERWRRFLACINAFQFTNTFAFWTSSEAQDNNAPEILFEGKFEMSGEWKQVFEETISRLRPVVEALAKADLPVPTVEYVNDNIEDDAFAELAWEGPNAKIAILAGDQQGFANQWQHQGWKVILPDDIETNGTGWLISEIKRIILGDK
;
A
#
# COMPACT_ATOMS: atom_id res chain seq x y z
N PHE A 1 37.28 -32.53 -43.64
CA PHE A 1 36.43 -33.73 -43.53
C PHE A 1 35.25 -33.56 -44.48
N GLN A 2 35.16 -34.39 -45.52
CA GLN A 2 33.96 -34.51 -46.36
C GLN A 2 33.00 -35.48 -45.67
N MET A 3 31.79 -35.04 -45.37
CA MET A 3 30.67 -35.93 -45.06
C MET A 3 29.50 -35.61 -45.98
N SER A 4 28.94 -36.69 -46.51
CA SER A 4 27.93 -36.82 -47.55
C SER A 4 26.56 -36.28 -47.15
N ASP A 5 25.91 -35.66 -48.12
CA ASP A 5 24.51 -35.26 -48.13
C ASP A 5 23.57 -36.44 -47.82
N ASN A 6 22.82 -36.34 -46.72
CA ASN A 6 21.46 -36.88 -46.66
C ASN A 6 20.61 -36.15 -45.60
N SER A 7 19.56 -35.51 -46.09
CA SER A 7 18.28 -35.17 -45.44
C SER A 7 18.30 -34.54 -44.04
N PHE A 8 18.29 -33.20 -43.98
CA PHE A 8 17.60 -32.43 -42.95
C PHE A 8 16.89 -31.23 -43.60
N TYR A 9 15.56 -31.19 -43.50
CA TYR A 9 14.72 -30.05 -43.86
C TYR A 9 14.91 -28.95 -42.80
N GLY A 10 15.50 -27.83 -43.20
CA GLY A 10 15.76 -26.66 -42.35
C GLY A 10 16.37 -25.51 -43.16
N SER A 11 15.69 -25.10 -44.23
CA SER A 11 16.20 -24.18 -45.26
C SER A 11 16.10 -22.69 -44.88
N GLY A 12 16.59 -22.31 -43.70
CA GLY A 12 16.61 -20.92 -43.23
C GLY A 12 17.96 -20.43 -42.71
N SER A 13 18.64 -21.20 -41.85
CA SER A 13 19.86 -20.72 -41.17
C SER A 13 21.18 -20.95 -41.94
N TYR A 14 21.21 -21.92 -42.86
CA TYR A 14 22.43 -22.27 -43.60
C TYR A 14 22.86 -21.21 -44.65
N ARG A 15 21.92 -20.42 -45.19
CA ARG A 15 22.24 -19.33 -46.14
C ARG A 15 22.89 -18.12 -45.44
N SER A 16 22.44 -17.79 -44.23
CA SER A 16 22.97 -16.66 -43.43
C SER A 16 24.42 -16.85 -42.97
N CYS A 17 24.82 -18.08 -42.64
CA CYS A 17 26.22 -18.40 -42.26
C CYS A 17 27.18 -18.31 -43.45
N LEU A 18 26.76 -18.71 -44.66
CA LEU A 18 27.60 -18.64 -45.87
C LEU A 18 27.76 -17.21 -46.40
N GLU A 19 26.77 -16.34 -46.17
CA GLU A 19 26.88 -14.90 -46.48
C GLU A 19 27.84 -14.16 -45.54
N HIS A 20 27.85 -14.48 -44.24
CA HIS A 20 28.81 -13.89 -43.29
C HIS A 20 30.28 -14.25 -43.61
N VAL A 21 30.55 -15.48 -44.07
CA VAL A 21 31.91 -15.90 -44.46
C VAL A 21 32.36 -15.25 -45.77
N ARG A 22 31.44 -14.95 -46.70
CA ARG A 22 31.76 -14.19 -47.94
C ARG A 22 32.03 -12.71 -47.67
N ILE A 23 31.35 -12.10 -46.70
CA ILE A 23 31.56 -10.68 -46.34
C ILE A 23 32.92 -10.48 -45.67
N LEU A 24 33.40 -11.44 -44.87
CA LEU A 24 34.73 -11.37 -44.24
C LEU A 24 35.88 -11.39 -45.25
N ASN A 25 35.71 -12.00 -46.43
CA ASN A 25 36.73 -12.01 -47.48
C ASN A 25 36.69 -10.77 -48.40
N PHE A 26 35.60 -9.98 -48.41
CA PHE A 26 35.51 -8.78 -49.27
C PHE A 26 36.23 -7.56 -48.66
N TYR A 27 36.39 -7.50 -47.34
CA TYR A 27 37.04 -6.38 -46.64
C TYR A 27 38.56 -6.55 -46.44
N ALA A 28 39.16 -7.65 -46.89
CA ALA A 28 40.59 -7.91 -46.70
C ALA A 28 41.50 -7.16 -47.71
N ASP A 29 40.97 -6.69 -48.86
CA ASP A 29 41.80 -6.30 -50.02
C ASP A 29 41.64 -4.86 -50.52
N THR A 30 41.15 -3.91 -49.71
CA THR A 30 41.20 -2.48 -50.08
C THR A 30 42.16 -1.69 -49.19
N PRO A 31 43.42 -1.50 -49.60
CA PRO A 31 44.32 -0.58 -48.92
C PRO A 31 43.88 0.86 -49.25
N ILE A 32 43.19 1.53 -48.32
CA ILE A 32 43.04 2.98 -48.38
C ILE A 32 44.43 3.59 -48.12
N GLN A 33 45.23 3.75 -49.17
CA GLN A 33 46.44 4.56 -49.14
C GLN A 33 46.03 6.03 -49.09
N ILE A 34 46.03 6.62 -47.90
CA ILE A 34 45.93 8.07 -47.74
C ILE A 34 47.30 8.66 -48.10
N ASN A 35 47.39 9.22 -49.31
CA ASN A 35 48.58 9.93 -49.78
C ASN A 35 48.62 11.32 -49.12
N TRP A 36 49.45 11.50 -48.11
CA TRP A 36 49.67 12.80 -47.45
C TRP A 36 50.67 13.66 -48.25
N THR A 37 50.32 14.03 -49.47
CA THR A 37 51.13 14.96 -50.28
C THR A 37 50.53 16.35 -50.26
N THR A 38 50.67 17.08 -49.15
CA THR A 38 50.87 18.54 -49.14
C THR A 38 51.19 19.04 -47.72
N THR A 39 52.45 19.37 -47.48
CA THR A 39 52.88 20.10 -46.28
C THR A 39 52.39 21.56 -46.35
N LYS A 40 51.12 21.78 -45.98
CA LYS A 40 50.75 23.02 -45.27
C LYS A 40 51.19 22.84 -43.81
N LYS A 41 51.76 23.88 -43.19
CA LYS A 41 51.99 23.89 -41.74
C LYS A 41 50.61 23.75 -41.09
N LEU A 42 50.33 22.56 -40.55
CA LEU A 42 49.14 22.33 -39.75
C LEU A 42 49.21 23.27 -38.54
N ASP A 43 48.10 23.91 -38.21
CA ASP A 43 48.00 24.65 -36.94
C ASP A 43 48.01 23.66 -35.75
N GLU A 44 48.10 24.18 -34.52
CA GLU A 44 48.18 23.31 -33.34
C GLU A 44 46.91 22.46 -33.15
N GLU A 45 45.73 22.97 -33.50
CA GLU A 45 44.47 22.22 -33.44
C GLU A 45 44.43 21.07 -34.46
N GLU A 46 44.91 21.29 -35.67
CA GLU A 46 45.03 20.30 -36.74
C GLU A 46 46.07 19.22 -36.42
N LYS A 47 47.16 19.58 -35.71
CA LYS A 47 48.14 18.61 -35.21
C LYS A 47 47.53 17.71 -34.13
N ASP A 48 46.82 18.29 -33.17
CA ASP A 48 46.15 17.53 -32.11
C ASP A 48 45.08 16.61 -32.69
N ALA A 49 44.27 17.10 -33.64
CA ALA A 49 43.29 16.30 -34.36
C ALA A 49 43.92 15.12 -35.11
N ARG A 50 45.08 15.33 -35.74
CA ARG A 50 45.81 14.27 -36.43
C ARG A 50 46.31 13.20 -35.47
N VAL A 51 46.82 13.59 -34.30
CA VAL A 51 47.28 12.64 -33.27
C VAL A 51 46.11 11.79 -32.76
N GLU A 52 44.97 12.41 -32.47
CA GLU A 52 43.74 11.73 -32.02
C GLU A 52 43.25 10.71 -33.07
N ILE A 53 43.18 11.10 -34.35
CA ILE A 53 42.77 10.21 -35.45
C ILE A 53 43.75 9.04 -35.62
N GLN A 54 45.06 9.28 -35.54
CA GLN A 54 46.05 8.22 -35.65
C GLN A 54 45.95 7.22 -34.50
N GLN A 55 45.64 7.68 -33.29
CA GLN A 55 45.38 6.82 -32.14
C GLN A 55 44.11 5.99 -32.35
N GLU A 56 43.01 6.60 -32.81
CA GLU A 56 41.77 5.90 -33.15
C GLU A 56 41.99 4.81 -34.21
N MET A 57 42.75 5.10 -35.28
CA MET A 57 43.07 4.13 -36.31
C MET A 57 43.84 2.91 -35.76
N ARG A 58 44.79 3.11 -34.83
CA ARG A 58 45.51 2.00 -34.20
C ARG A 58 44.57 1.13 -33.37
N ILE A 59 43.69 1.76 -32.60
CA ILE A 59 42.67 1.08 -31.79
C ILE A 59 41.77 0.22 -32.69
N LEU A 60 41.25 0.79 -33.78
CA LEU A 60 40.36 0.08 -34.70
C LEU A 60 41.07 -1.09 -35.40
N LYS A 61 42.33 -0.92 -35.82
CA LYS A 61 43.15 -2.01 -36.37
C LYS A 61 43.37 -3.13 -35.35
N GLY A 62 43.62 -2.79 -34.09
CA GLY A 62 43.72 -3.74 -32.98
C GLY A 62 42.45 -4.57 -32.83
N ARG A 63 41.28 -3.91 -32.81
CA ARG A 63 39.97 -4.58 -32.74
C ARG A 63 39.71 -5.49 -33.93
N LEU A 64 40.01 -5.04 -35.16
CA LEU A 64 39.82 -5.84 -36.37
C LEU A 64 40.70 -7.10 -36.33
N SER A 65 41.96 -6.96 -35.91
CA SER A 65 42.86 -8.10 -35.72
C SER A 65 42.40 -9.03 -34.58
N GLY A 66 41.71 -8.51 -33.56
CA GLY A 66 41.12 -9.34 -32.50
C GLY A 66 39.96 -10.17 -33.02
N LEU A 67 39.06 -9.56 -33.80
CA LEU A 67 37.91 -10.24 -34.43
C LEU A 67 38.36 -11.33 -35.39
N SER A 68 39.40 -11.11 -36.20
CA SER A 68 39.92 -12.12 -37.14
C SER A 68 40.57 -13.33 -36.46
N ARG A 69 40.89 -13.24 -35.17
CA ARG A 69 41.44 -14.35 -34.36
C ARG A 69 40.37 -15.20 -33.69
N ILE A 70 39.09 -14.82 -33.77
CA ILE A 70 38.01 -15.62 -33.21
C ILE A 70 37.93 -16.93 -34.00
N THR A 71 38.18 -18.04 -33.32
CA THR A 71 38.11 -19.37 -33.93
C THR A 71 36.65 -19.77 -34.16
N THR A 72 36.39 -20.60 -35.16
CA THR A 72 35.04 -21.15 -35.42
C THR A 72 34.48 -21.87 -34.19
N LEU A 73 35.33 -22.56 -33.43
CA LEU A 73 34.94 -23.22 -32.19
C LEU A 73 34.54 -22.21 -31.10
N GLY A 74 35.31 -21.12 -30.95
CA GLY A 74 34.96 -20.01 -30.07
C GLY A 74 33.62 -19.38 -30.46
N LEU A 75 33.38 -19.21 -31.76
CA LEU A 75 32.12 -18.68 -32.28
C LEU A 75 30.93 -19.60 -31.92
N PHE A 76 31.04 -20.91 -32.14
CA PHE A 76 29.98 -21.85 -31.77
C PHE A 76 29.76 -21.93 -30.25
N THR A 77 30.81 -21.73 -29.47
CA THR A 77 30.70 -21.65 -28.00
C THR A 77 29.97 -20.37 -27.57
N ASP A 78 30.30 -19.23 -28.18
CA ASP A 78 29.66 -17.92 -27.91
C ASP A 78 28.18 -17.88 -28.32
N TYR A 79 27.81 -18.59 -29.39
CA TYR A 79 26.42 -18.75 -29.82
C TYR A 79 25.67 -19.89 -29.10
N GLY A 80 26.28 -20.52 -28.09
CA GLY A 80 25.65 -21.58 -27.30
C GLY A 80 25.39 -22.88 -28.07
N LEU A 81 26.02 -23.06 -29.24
CA LEU A 81 25.94 -24.28 -30.05
C LEU A 81 26.88 -25.37 -29.52
N LEU A 82 27.91 -24.98 -28.75
CA LEU A 82 28.79 -25.89 -28.02
C LEU A 82 28.81 -25.52 -26.54
N PRO A 83 29.00 -26.50 -25.63
CA PRO A 83 29.10 -26.24 -24.19
C PRO A 83 30.23 -25.27 -23.89
N ASN A 84 29.94 -24.25 -23.07
CA ASN A 84 30.94 -23.33 -22.55
C ASN A 84 31.26 -23.70 -21.09
N TYR A 85 32.49 -24.17 -20.85
CA TYR A 85 32.95 -24.57 -19.52
C TYR A 85 33.40 -23.39 -18.63
N ALA A 86 33.54 -22.18 -19.21
CA ALA A 86 33.92 -20.97 -18.46
C ALA A 86 32.70 -20.21 -17.94
N PHE A 87 31.60 -20.17 -18.71
CA PHE A 87 30.35 -19.53 -18.33
C PHE A 87 29.16 -20.34 -18.86
N PRO A 88 28.12 -20.62 -18.06
CA PRO A 88 26.91 -21.30 -18.54
C PRO A 88 26.17 -20.52 -19.64
N GLU A 89 26.24 -19.18 -19.59
CA GLU A 89 25.68 -18.25 -20.58
C GLU A 89 26.78 -17.44 -21.26
N ARG A 90 26.44 -16.79 -22.39
CA ARG A 90 27.38 -15.91 -23.11
C ARG A 90 27.77 -14.71 -22.23
N GLY A 91 29.07 -14.56 -21.99
CA GLY A 91 29.61 -13.41 -21.26
C GLY A 91 29.62 -12.12 -22.09
N VAL A 92 29.70 -10.99 -21.41
CA VAL A 92 29.87 -9.66 -22.03
C VAL A 92 31.35 -9.40 -22.26
N ARG A 93 31.71 -8.99 -23.48
CA ARG A 93 33.08 -8.63 -23.83
C ARG A 93 33.38 -7.20 -23.38
N PHE A 94 34.48 -7.03 -22.64
CA PHE A 94 35.10 -5.74 -22.37
C PHE A 94 36.31 -5.55 -23.28
N TYR A 95 36.43 -4.36 -23.87
CA TYR A 95 37.59 -3.93 -24.64
C TYR A 95 38.14 -2.61 -24.07
N GLY A 96 39.29 -2.70 -23.40
CA GLY A 96 40.03 -1.57 -22.85
C GLY A 96 41.28 -1.27 -23.66
N SER A 97 41.48 -0.01 -24.05
CA SER A 97 42.71 0.42 -24.72
C SER A 97 43.32 1.63 -24.04
N VAL A 98 44.64 1.62 -23.91
CA VAL A 98 45.41 2.67 -23.24
C VAL A 98 46.28 3.38 -24.27
N TYR A 99 46.34 4.70 -24.19
CA TYR A 99 47.25 5.51 -24.98
C TYR A 99 48.07 6.42 -24.06
N ASN A 100 49.27 6.83 -24.47
CA ASN A 100 50.13 7.71 -23.68
C ASN A 100 50.33 9.02 -24.44
N LYS A 101 49.92 10.15 -23.84
CA LYS A 101 50.06 11.47 -24.48
C LYS A 101 51.50 12.02 -24.41
N HIS A 102 52.31 11.52 -23.48
CA HIS A 102 53.63 12.06 -23.13
C HIS A 102 54.83 11.23 -23.65
N ARG A 103 54.60 10.15 -24.42
CA ARG A 103 55.68 9.35 -25.06
C ARG A 103 55.46 9.17 -26.56
N HIS A 104 56.56 9.16 -27.32
CA HIS A 104 56.56 8.79 -28.74
C HIS A 104 56.18 7.31 -28.94
N ALA A 105 55.65 7.02 -30.14
CA ALA A 105 54.87 5.86 -30.54
C ALA A 105 55.49 4.44 -30.41
N ASP A 106 56.65 4.27 -29.75
CA ASP A 106 57.39 2.99 -29.71
C ASP A 106 57.02 2.07 -28.52
N GLN A 107 56.18 2.51 -27.58
CA GLN A 107 55.58 1.63 -26.57
C GLN A 107 54.12 1.33 -26.91
N ASP A 108 53.92 0.25 -27.66
CA ASP A 108 52.59 -0.28 -27.96
C ASP A 108 52.01 -0.96 -26.71
N TYR A 109 51.02 -0.32 -26.08
CA TYR A 109 50.17 -0.98 -25.09
C TYR A 109 49.21 -1.91 -25.83
N LYS A 110 49.35 -3.22 -25.58
CA LYS A 110 48.38 -4.19 -26.08
C LYS A 110 47.01 -3.90 -25.46
N PRO A 111 45.92 -3.89 -26.26
CA PRO A 111 44.58 -3.75 -25.72
C PRO A 111 44.26 -4.91 -24.78
N VAL A 112 43.45 -4.61 -23.77
CA VAL A 112 42.96 -5.57 -22.78
C VAL A 112 41.59 -6.03 -23.21
N GLU A 113 41.44 -7.33 -23.44
CA GLU A 113 40.16 -7.97 -23.74
C GLU A 113 39.83 -8.98 -22.65
N VAL A 114 38.67 -8.81 -22.02
CA VAL A 114 38.20 -9.67 -20.92
C VAL A 114 36.73 -9.97 -21.12
N TYR A 115 36.32 -11.19 -20.77
CA TYR A 115 34.90 -11.56 -20.71
C TYR A 115 34.44 -11.60 -19.25
N ARG A 116 33.27 -11.02 -18.99
CA ARG A 116 32.58 -11.11 -17.70
C ARG A 116 31.27 -11.88 -17.87
N ASN A 117 30.87 -12.65 -16.86
CA ASN A 117 29.55 -13.28 -16.84
C ASN A 117 28.46 -12.21 -16.97
N ALA A 118 27.38 -12.49 -17.70
CA ALA A 118 26.39 -11.46 -18.00
C ALA A 118 25.74 -10.87 -16.73
N THR A 119 25.53 -11.70 -15.70
CA THR A 119 25.05 -11.25 -14.38
C THR A 119 25.93 -10.17 -13.73
N ALA A 120 27.25 -10.36 -13.65
CA ALA A 120 28.12 -9.34 -13.04
C ALA A 120 28.37 -8.18 -14.00
N ALA A 121 28.44 -8.46 -15.30
CA ALA A 121 28.65 -7.45 -16.33
C ALA A 121 27.58 -6.36 -16.29
N LEU A 122 26.31 -6.71 -16.05
CA LEU A 122 25.23 -5.74 -15.87
C LEU A 122 25.54 -4.65 -14.85
N ARG A 123 26.46 -4.87 -13.90
CA ARG A 123 26.92 -3.84 -12.95
C ARG A 123 28.37 -3.43 -13.24
N GLU A 124 29.31 -4.39 -13.28
CA GLU A 124 30.75 -4.13 -13.43
C GLU A 124 31.13 -3.46 -14.75
N LEU A 125 30.41 -3.78 -15.82
CA LEU A 125 30.63 -3.24 -17.16
C LEU A 125 29.53 -2.25 -17.57
N ALA A 126 28.69 -1.82 -16.64
CA ALA A 126 27.70 -0.78 -16.90
C ALA A 126 28.39 0.57 -17.19
N PRO A 127 27.75 1.43 -17.99
CA PRO A 127 28.25 2.78 -18.24
C PRO A 127 28.61 3.55 -16.97
N CYS A 128 29.72 4.30 -17.07
CA CYS A 128 30.31 5.13 -16.01
C CYS A 128 30.70 4.36 -14.74
N ASN A 129 30.80 3.03 -14.80
CA ASN A 129 31.47 2.27 -13.76
C ASN A 129 32.99 2.26 -13.99
N THR A 130 33.75 1.99 -12.95
CA THR A 130 35.20 1.75 -13.05
C THR A 130 35.50 0.26 -12.96
N PHE A 131 36.10 -0.28 -14.01
CA PHE A 131 36.45 -1.69 -14.15
C PHE A 131 37.95 -1.92 -13.92
N TYR A 132 38.28 -2.68 -12.88
CA TYR A 132 39.67 -2.97 -12.51
C TYR A 132 40.16 -4.28 -13.14
N THR A 133 41.23 -4.21 -13.93
CA THR A 133 41.84 -5.38 -14.55
C THR A 133 43.28 -5.12 -14.97
N HIS A 134 44.13 -6.14 -14.97
CA HIS A 134 45.53 -6.04 -15.42
C HIS A 134 46.35 -4.90 -14.77
N ARG A 135 46.14 -4.63 -13.47
CA ARG A 135 46.75 -3.52 -12.71
C ARG A 135 46.42 -2.13 -13.28
N ARG A 136 45.23 -2.03 -13.87
CA ARG A 136 44.67 -0.80 -14.41
C ARG A 136 43.23 -0.63 -13.98
N GLN A 137 42.79 0.61 -13.97
CA GLN A 137 41.40 1.01 -13.86
C GLN A 137 40.90 1.51 -15.22
N PHE A 138 39.65 1.17 -15.56
CA PHE A 138 39.02 1.53 -16.83
C PHE A 138 37.62 2.07 -16.60
N ASP A 139 37.38 3.33 -16.94
CA ASP A 139 36.03 3.90 -16.92
C ASP A 139 35.25 3.41 -18.12
N ILE A 140 34.09 2.81 -17.90
CA ILE A 140 33.24 2.32 -18.97
C ILE A 140 32.55 3.50 -19.66
N GLN A 141 33.09 3.92 -20.79
CA GLN A 141 32.65 5.12 -21.51
C GLN A 141 31.60 4.83 -22.58
N GLN A 142 31.62 3.63 -23.16
CA GLN A 142 30.89 3.32 -24.38
C GLN A 142 30.35 1.89 -24.35
N ILE A 143 29.12 1.72 -24.87
CA ILE A 143 28.50 0.43 -25.16
C ILE A 143 28.34 0.30 -26.67
N ALA A 144 28.60 -0.87 -27.25
CA ALA A 144 28.36 -1.06 -28.67
C ALA A 144 26.87 -1.23 -28.97
N ILE A 145 26.35 -0.38 -29.86
CA ILE A 145 24.94 -0.35 -30.26
C ILE A 145 24.67 -1.05 -31.61
N GLY A 146 25.69 -1.69 -32.19
CA GLY A 146 25.62 -2.30 -33.53
C GLY A 146 26.04 -1.33 -34.64
N ASN A 147 25.71 -1.68 -35.88
CA ASN A 147 25.92 -0.82 -37.06
C ASN A 147 24.55 -0.33 -37.59
N PRO A 148 24.50 0.70 -38.45
CA PRO A 148 23.22 1.23 -38.95
C PRO A 148 22.34 0.20 -39.70
N GLN A 149 22.92 -0.87 -40.25
CA GLN A 149 22.21 -1.94 -40.94
C GLN A 149 21.73 -3.05 -39.99
N GLN A 150 22.33 -3.15 -38.81
CA GLN A 150 22.09 -4.18 -37.80
C GLN A 150 22.33 -3.56 -36.41
N LEU A 151 21.33 -2.81 -35.94
CA LEU A 151 21.30 -2.26 -34.59
C LEU A 151 21.08 -3.40 -33.59
N LEU A 152 21.73 -3.30 -32.43
CA LEU A 152 21.54 -4.23 -31.31
C LEU A 152 20.42 -3.80 -30.36
N THR A 153 19.81 -2.65 -30.62
CA THR A 153 18.72 -2.08 -29.81
C THR A 153 17.39 -2.71 -30.17
N GLU A 154 16.65 -3.15 -29.17
CA GLU A 154 15.32 -3.74 -29.31
C GLU A 154 14.30 -2.91 -28.53
N THR A 155 13.09 -2.74 -29.07
CA THR A 155 12.01 -2.06 -28.34
C THR A 155 11.08 -3.07 -27.68
N TRP A 156 10.95 -2.96 -26.36
CA TRP A 156 10.07 -3.81 -25.56
C TRP A 156 8.95 -2.99 -24.92
N ALA A 157 7.75 -3.56 -24.90
CA ALA A 157 6.60 -3.07 -24.14
C ALA A 157 6.53 -3.79 -22.79
N VAL A 158 6.53 -3.02 -21.71
CA VAL A 158 6.54 -3.54 -20.33
C VAL A 158 5.16 -3.45 -19.70
N CYS A 159 4.70 -4.54 -19.10
CA CYS A 159 3.46 -4.54 -18.33
C CYS A 159 3.69 -3.91 -16.96
N GLY A 160 3.02 -2.80 -16.67
CA GLY A 160 3.13 -2.08 -15.41
C GLY A 160 2.54 -2.82 -14.21
N LEU A 161 1.65 -3.80 -14.42
CA LEU A 161 1.06 -4.58 -13.33
C LEU A 161 1.87 -5.81 -12.91
N CYS A 162 2.53 -6.53 -13.84
CA CYS A 162 3.23 -7.77 -13.50
C CYS A 162 4.69 -7.83 -13.98
N GLY A 163 5.19 -6.77 -14.61
CA GLY A 163 6.57 -6.69 -15.13
C GLY A 163 6.85 -7.55 -16.37
N HIS A 164 5.84 -8.23 -16.94
CA HIS A 164 6.00 -9.02 -18.16
C HIS A 164 6.43 -8.13 -19.35
N MET A 165 7.37 -8.62 -20.15
CA MET A 165 7.92 -7.90 -21.30
C MET A 165 7.54 -8.60 -22.61
N ARG A 166 7.05 -7.82 -23.59
CA ARG A 166 6.77 -8.30 -24.95
C ARG A 166 7.48 -7.40 -25.97
N ARG A 167 8.04 -7.96 -27.04
CA ARG A 167 8.61 -7.12 -28.12
C ARG A 167 7.48 -6.35 -28.81
N ILE A 168 7.75 -5.13 -29.25
CA ILE A 168 6.75 -4.34 -29.99
C ILE A 168 6.36 -5.03 -31.29
N GLU A 169 7.30 -5.72 -31.94
CA GLU A 169 7.02 -6.50 -33.15
C GLU A 169 5.92 -7.55 -32.91
N GLU A 170 5.98 -8.27 -31.79
CA GLU A 170 4.96 -9.25 -31.38
C GLU A 170 3.63 -8.60 -31.00
N LEU A 171 3.66 -7.35 -30.52
CA LEU A 171 2.44 -6.59 -30.15
C LEU A 171 1.73 -6.00 -31.37
N ASN A 172 2.48 -5.71 -32.44
CA ASN A 172 1.98 -5.11 -33.67
C ASN A 172 1.46 -6.14 -34.69
N GLU A 173 1.55 -7.44 -34.39
CA GLU A 173 0.96 -8.47 -35.23
C GLU A 173 -0.58 -8.33 -35.28
N PRO A 174 -1.24 -8.57 -36.44
CA PRO A 174 -2.68 -8.32 -36.60
C PRO A 174 -3.57 -9.10 -35.62
N ASP A 175 -3.13 -10.29 -35.21
CA ASP A 175 -3.85 -11.21 -34.32
C ASP A 175 -3.29 -11.18 -32.88
N ALA A 176 -2.44 -10.20 -32.54
CA ALA A 176 -1.85 -10.10 -31.21
C ALA A 176 -2.91 -9.78 -30.16
N ASN A 177 -2.96 -10.58 -29.08
CA ASN A 177 -3.84 -10.28 -27.96
C ASN A 177 -3.34 -8.99 -27.26
N PRO A 178 -4.17 -7.93 -27.16
CA PRO A 178 -3.79 -6.68 -26.49
C PRO A 178 -3.54 -6.86 -24.99
N ALA A 179 -4.12 -7.91 -24.38
CA ALA A 179 -3.90 -8.24 -22.99
C ALA A 179 -2.49 -8.80 -22.75
N CYS A 180 -1.91 -8.42 -21.61
CA CYS A 180 -0.74 -9.08 -21.07
C CYS A 180 -1.04 -10.58 -20.92
N PRO A 181 -0.22 -11.48 -21.49
CA PRO A 181 -0.51 -12.91 -21.50
C PRO A 181 -0.26 -13.57 -20.15
N GLN A 182 0.40 -12.86 -19.21
CA GLN A 182 0.76 -13.35 -17.89
C GLN A 182 -0.26 -12.95 -16.82
N CYS A 183 -0.80 -11.71 -16.86
CA CYS A 183 -1.75 -11.22 -15.86
C CYS A 183 -3.11 -10.77 -16.42
N GLY A 184 -3.33 -10.82 -17.73
CA GLY A 184 -4.59 -10.42 -18.36
C GLY A 184 -4.81 -8.90 -18.52
N HIS A 185 -3.87 -8.06 -18.09
CA HIS A 185 -4.02 -6.61 -18.14
C HIS A 185 -3.97 -6.07 -19.59
N ALA A 186 -5.08 -5.48 -20.06
CA ALA A 186 -5.24 -5.05 -21.45
C ALA A 186 -5.37 -3.53 -21.66
N GLY A 187 -5.64 -2.73 -20.62
CA GLY A 187 -5.86 -1.28 -20.76
C GLY A 187 -5.75 -0.49 -19.47
N GLY A 188 -5.55 0.83 -19.58
CA GLY A 188 -5.24 1.74 -18.47
C GLY A 188 -3.75 2.03 -18.31
N ARG A 189 -3.41 2.92 -17.36
CA ARG A 189 -2.03 3.34 -17.05
C ARG A 189 -1.15 2.12 -16.79
N GLY A 190 -0.03 2.00 -17.50
CA GLY A 190 0.89 0.88 -17.38
C GLY A 190 0.57 -0.32 -18.29
N SER A 191 -0.43 -0.22 -19.17
CA SER A 191 -0.67 -1.24 -20.19
C SER A 191 0.48 -1.34 -21.20
N GLN A 192 0.73 -2.54 -21.72
CA GLN A 192 1.75 -2.76 -22.77
C GLN A 192 1.42 -2.03 -24.08
N LEU A 193 0.16 -1.63 -24.28
CA LEU A 193 -0.25 -0.81 -25.43
C LEU A 193 0.15 0.66 -25.30
N GLU A 194 0.43 1.15 -24.10
CA GLU A 194 0.81 2.54 -23.90
C GLU A 194 2.23 2.78 -24.41
N ILE A 195 2.39 3.80 -25.25
CA ILE A 195 3.71 4.23 -25.76
C ILE A 195 4.64 4.58 -24.59
N GLY A 196 4.07 5.12 -23.50
CA GLY A 196 4.79 5.39 -22.25
C GLY A 196 5.43 4.17 -21.60
N GLN A 197 5.05 2.94 -21.98
CA GLN A 197 5.62 1.67 -21.49
C GLN A 197 6.60 1.02 -22.46
N HIS A 198 6.93 1.69 -23.56
CA HIS A 198 7.84 1.19 -24.59
C HIS A 198 9.26 1.69 -24.33
N ARG A 199 10.21 0.79 -24.08
CA ARG A 199 11.61 1.16 -23.82
C ARG A 199 12.57 0.47 -24.76
N GLN A 200 13.72 1.12 -24.99
CA GLN A 200 14.81 0.56 -25.75
C GLN A 200 15.71 -0.25 -24.84
N PHE A 201 16.05 -1.45 -25.28
CA PHE A 201 16.89 -2.39 -24.54
C PHE A 201 18.03 -2.89 -25.42
N ILE A 202 19.14 -3.27 -24.79
CA ILE A 202 20.20 -4.06 -25.42
C ILE A 202 20.42 -5.31 -24.60
N GLU A 203 20.38 -6.48 -25.25
CA GLU A 203 20.85 -7.72 -24.62
C GLU A 203 22.37 -7.61 -24.46
N PHE A 204 22.84 -7.45 -23.24
CA PHE A 204 24.20 -6.98 -23.01
C PHE A 204 25.25 -8.02 -23.43
N SER A 205 24.90 -9.30 -23.38
CA SER A 205 25.71 -10.43 -23.87
C SER A 205 25.97 -10.38 -25.38
N GLN A 206 25.10 -9.72 -26.15
CA GLN A 206 25.29 -9.47 -27.59
C GLN A 206 26.08 -8.20 -27.88
N SER A 207 26.26 -7.34 -26.88
CA SER A 207 26.99 -6.09 -26.97
C SER A 207 28.41 -6.22 -26.35
N GLN A 208 29.12 -5.10 -26.27
CA GLN A 208 30.45 -5.01 -25.65
C GLN A 208 30.61 -3.67 -24.95
N ALA A 209 31.31 -3.69 -23.82
CA ALA A 209 31.73 -2.49 -23.09
C ALA A 209 33.11 -2.03 -23.57
N LEU A 210 33.27 -0.72 -23.72
CA LEU A 210 34.44 -0.10 -24.33
C LEU A 210 34.97 1.00 -23.42
N SER A 211 36.28 0.99 -23.19
CA SER A 211 36.98 2.01 -22.41
C SER A 211 38.29 2.42 -23.05
N TYR A 212 38.57 3.72 -23.00
CA TYR A 212 39.74 4.32 -23.60
C TYR A 212 40.32 5.39 -22.69
N MET A 213 41.49 5.13 -22.14
CA MET A 213 42.08 5.97 -21.11
C MET A 213 43.52 6.35 -21.41
N GLU A 214 43.92 7.50 -20.88
CA GLU A 214 45.33 7.90 -20.86
C GLU A 214 46.12 6.98 -19.91
N HIS A 215 47.39 6.77 -20.21
CA HIS A 215 48.27 5.86 -19.49
C HIS A 215 48.27 6.08 -17.98
N TYR A 216 48.53 7.32 -17.54
CA TYR A 216 48.66 7.66 -16.12
C TYR A 216 47.30 7.63 -15.41
N GLU A 217 46.22 8.01 -16.10
CA GLU A 217 44.85 7.93 -15.58
C GLU A 217 44.40 6.48 -15.36
N SER A 218 44.87 5.57 -16.20
CA SER A 218 44.53 4.14 -16.11
C SER A 218 45.35 3.36 -15.07
N LEU A 219 46.38 3.93 -14.44
CA LEU A 219 47.16 3.22 -13.42
C LEU A 219 46.35 3.12 -12.12
N SER A 220 46.21 1.90 -11.59
CA SER A 220 45.60 1.68 -10.28
C SER A 220 46.55 2.16 -9.17
N GLY A 221 46.12 3.07 -8.30
CA GLY A 221 46.85 3.46 -7.08
C GLY A 221 46.27 2.84 -5.81
N ASP A 222 47.01 2.88 -4.70
CA ASP A 222 46.57 2.41 -3.36
C ASP A 222 45.58 3.35 -2.66
N ARG A 223 45.19 4.47 -3.30
CA ARG A 223 44.19 5.38 -2.77
C ARG A 223 42.83 4.98 -3.33
N ASP A 224 41.94 4.62 -2.42
CA ASP A 224 40.53 4.31 -2.63
C ASP A 224 40.24 2.87 -3.15
N GLU A 225 40.62 1.87 -2.34
CA GLU A 225 40.00 0.52 -2.35
C GLU A 225 38.54 0.52 -1.85
N GLU A 226 37.96 1.68 -1.53
CA GLU A 226 36.52 1.80 -1.40
C GLU A 226 35.92 1.54 -2.77
N ARG A 227 35.42 0.32 -2.96
CA ARG A 227 34.61 -0.09 -4.11
C ARG A 227 33.48 0.94 -4.30
N GLN A 228 33.73 1.98 -5.09
CA GLN A 228 32.74 2.90 -5.62
C GLN A 228 31.90 2.10 -6.61
N ARG A 229 31.06 1.19 -6.09
CA ARG A 229 30.04 0.52 -6.87
C ARG A 229 29.09 1.62 -7.30
N GLY A 230 29.06 1.94 -8.59
CA GLY A 230 28.02 2.78 -9.14
C GLY A 230 26.65 2.31 -8.62
N PHE A 231 25.85 3.24 -8.11
CA PHE A 231 24.49 2.95 -7.67
C PHE A 231 23.65 2.72 -8.93
N TYR A 232 23.54 1.45 -9.36
CA TYR A 232 22.68 1.04 -10.46
C TYR A 232 21.42 0.38 -9.92
N GLU A 233 20.30 0.62 -10.58
CA GLU A 233 19.06 -0.11 -10.30
C GLU A 233 18.98 -1.35 -11.20
N VAL A 234 18.88 -2.53 -10.59
CA VAL A 234 18.71 -3.80 -11.31
C VAL A 234 17.42 -4.46 -10.84
N ILE A 235 16.50 -4.67 -11.76
CA ILE A 235 15.22 -5.31 -11.52
C ILE A 235 15.11 -6.66 -12.24
N VAL A 236 14.11 -7.43 -11.85
CA VAL A 236 13.86 -8.77 -12.36
C VAL A 236 12.49 -8.82 -13.04
N SER A 237 12.41 -9.49 -14.19
CA SER A 237 11.17 -9.80 -14.90
C SER A 237 11.12 -11.29 -15.23
N PHE A 238 9.92 -11.86 -15.14
CA PHE A 238 9.65 -13.26 -15.47
C PHE A 238 8.66 -13.36 -16.62
N ASP A 239 8.88 -14.35 -17.48
CA ASP A 239 7.97 -14.75 -18.55
C ASP A 239 7.71 -16.26 -18.47
N GLN A 240 6.45 -16.58 -18.17
CA GLN A 240 5.92 -17.94 -18.00
C GLN A 240 5.06 -18.40 -19.18
N THR A 241 5.03 -17.66 -20.28
CA THR A 241 4.03 -17.82 -21.35
C THR A 241 4.45 -18.78 -22.45
N LYS A 242 5.74 -19.11 -22.51
CA LYS A 242 6.34 -19.90 -23.61
C LYS A 242 6.05 -21.41 -23.51
N GLU A 243 5.92 -21.97 -22.31
CA GLU A 243 5.64 -23.41 -22.09
C GLU A 243 4.61 -23.63 -20.97
N ARG A 244 3.80 -24.68 -21.11
CA ARG A 244 2.80 -25.06 -20.10
C ARG A 244 3.45 -25.70 -18.88
N SER A 245 2.72 -25.68 -17.77
CA SER A 245 3.11 -26.39 -16.55
C SER A 245 3.32 -27.88 -16.82
N ALA A 246 4.36 -28.45 -16.22
CA ALA A 246 4.66 -29.88 -16.32
C ALA A 246 4.12 -30.67 -15.11
N GLY A 247 3.51 -29.98 -14.13
CA GLY A 247 2.84 -30.56 -12.97
C GLY A 247 2.85 -29.60 -11.78
N ALA A 248 1.81 -29.69 -10.94
CA ALA A 248 1.70 -28.94 -9.71
C ALA A 248 1.18 -29.80 -8.55
N VAL A 249 1.51 -29.41 -7.33
CA VAL A 249 0.91 -29.95 -6.09
C VAL A 249 0.59 -28.79 -5.17
N GLY A 250 -0.48 -28.87 -4.37
CA GLY A 250 -0.79 -27.82 -3.41
C GLY A 250 -2.00 -28.10 -2.54
N GLU A 251 -2.25 -27.19 -1.60
CA GLU A 251 -3.38 -27.20 -0.66
C GLU A 251 -4.21 -25.92 -0.84
N ASP A 252 -5.54 -26.03 -0.76
CA ASP A 252 -6.45 -24.89 -0.96
C ASP A 252 -6.67 -24.08 0.35
N ASP A 253 -6.68 -24.71 1.54
CA ASP A 253 -7.01 -24.05 2.82
C ASP A 253 -5.96 -23.02 3.26
N LEU A 254 -4.68 -23.35 3.08
CA LEU A 254 -3.56 -22.44 3.31
C LEU A 254 -2.73 -22.45 2.03
N PRO A 255 -2.79 -21.37 1.22
CA PRO A 255 -2.32 -21.40 -0.17
C PRO A 255 -0.81 -21.61 -0.21
N PHE A 256 -0.42 -22.87 -0.34
CA PHE A 256 0.92 -23.34 -0.56
C PHE A 256 0.87 -24.34 -1.70
N GLY A 257 1.78 -24.17 -2.65
CA GLY A 257 1.86 -25.06 -3.79
C GLY A 257 3.24 -25.05 -4.42
N ILE A 258 3.56 -26.15 -5.07
CA ILE A 258 4.82 -26.39 -5.75
C ILE A 258 4.47 -26.72 -7.20
N GLU A 259 5.03 -25.98 -8.13
CA GLU A 259 4.88 -26.26 -9.56
C GLU A 259 6.23 -26.34 -10.23
N TYR A 260 6.34 -27.30 -11.16
CA TYR A 260 7.49 -27.43 -12.03
C TYR A 260 7.16 -26.97 -13.45
N ARG A 261 8.04 -26.13 -14.00
CA ARG A 261 7.99 -25.62 -15.37
C ARG A 261 9.25 -26.11 -16.08
N SER A 262 9.08 -26.79 -17.22
CA SER A 262 10.21 -27.24 -18.07
C SER A 262 11.01 -26.08 -18.65
N SER A 263 10.38 -24.92 -18.81
CA SER A 263 11.02 -23.69 -19.25
C SER A 263 10.32 -22.47 -18.68
N MET A 264 11.11 -21.56 -18.11
CA MET A 264 10.72 -20.22 -17.71
C MET A 264 11.85 -19.25 -18.10
N ILE A 265 11.50 -18.00 -18.42
CA ILE A 265 12.48 -16.98 -18.78
C ILE A 265 12.62 -15.99 -17.63
N LEU A 266 13.85 -15.84 -17.13
CA LEU A 266 14.28 -14.80 -16.21
C LEU A 266 15.00 -13.70 -17.00
N ARG A 267 14.57 -12.45 -16.84
CA ARG A 267 15.28 -11.27 -17.36
C ARG A 267 15.76 -10.42 -16.19
N GLU A 268 17.05 -10.15 -16.14
CA GLU A 268 17.61 -9.15 -15.22
C GLU A 268 17.99 -7.91 -16.02
N ILE A 269 17.55 -6.75 -15.52
CA ILE A 269 17.56 -5.51 -16.29
C ILE A 269 18.21 -4.44 -15.42
N ASN A 270 19.31 -3.86 -15.92
CA ASN A 270 19.85 -2.62 -15.40
C ASN A 270 19.14 -1.44 -16.07
N THR A 271 18.36 -0.71 -15.28
CA THR A 271 17.53 0.42 -15.71
C THR A 271 18.25 1.76 -15.62
N GLY A 272 19.57 1.76 -15.41
CA GLY A 272 20.38 2.96 -15.37
C GLY A 272 20.89 3.30 -13.97
N TYR A 273 21.21 4.58 -13.78
CA TYR A 273 21.66 5.10 -12.50
C TYR A 273 20.51 5.13 -11.49
N LEU A 274 20.82 4.96 -10.20
CA LEU A 274 19.87 5.14 -9.12
C LEU A 274 19.48 6.61 -9.04
N MET A 275 18.19 6.89 -9.23
CA MET A 275 17.60 8.22 -9.22
C MET A 275 16.41 8.25 -8.26
N ASP A 276 16.14 9.42 -7.67
CA ASP A 276 14.99 9.62 -6.77
C ASP A 276 13.66 9.61 -7.53
N GLN A 277 13.65 10.13 -8.77
CA GLN A 277 12.46 10.18 -9.62
C GLN A 277 12.27 8.88 -10.40
N LYS A 278 11.13 8.22 -10.20
CA LYS A 278 10.77 6.93 -10.82
C LYS A 278 9.32 6.96 -11.25
N ASP A 279 9.10 7.04 -12.56
CA ASP A 279 7.77 7.29 -13.12
C ASP A 279 7.19 6.08 -13.87
N ILE A 280 8.04 5.10 -14.22
CA ILE A 280 7.70 4.02 -15.15
C ILE A 280 7.34 2.75 -14.37
N PRO A 281 6.07 2.30 -14.40
CA PRO A 281 5.67 1.09 -13.68
C PRO A 281 6.24 -0.17 -14.35
N PHE A 282 6.88 -1.03 -13.55
CA PHE A 282 7.52 -2.29 -13.96
C PHE A 282 7.01 -3.49 -13.13
N GLY A 283 5.76 -3.46 -12.68
CA GLY A 283 5.18 -4.51 -11.84
C GLY A 283 4.62 -3.96 -10.52
N PRO A 284 4.17 -4.84 -9.61
CA PRO A 284 3.61 -4.44 -8.33
C PRO A 284 4.67 -3.67 -7.52
N ASP A 285 4.31 -2.46 -7.09
CA ASP A 285 5.14 -1.57 -6.25
C ASP A 285 6.55 -1.30 -6.80
N THR A 286 6.75 -1.50 -8.11
CA THR A 286 8.06 -1.34 -8.77
C THR A 286 7.96 -0.25 -9.82
N PHE A 287 8.68 0.85 -9.60
CA PHE A 287 8.83 1.94 -10.56
C PHE A 287 10.30 2.12 -10.89
N VAL A 288 10.60 2.53 -12.12
CA VAL A 288 11.97 2.79 -12.58
C VAL A 288 12.06 4.15 -13.27
N SER A 289 13.28 4.70 -13.32
CA SER A 289 13.57 5.94 -14.06
C SER A 289 13.32 5.75 -15.56
N ASP A 290 12.82 6.81 -16.22
CA ASP A 290 12.65 6.84 -17.68
C ASP A 290 13.97 7.04 -18.44
N ASP A 291 14.97 7.62 -17.79
CA ASP A 291 16.18 8.12 -18.44
C ASP A 291 17.14 7.00 -18.86
N GLY A 292 17.16 5.88 -18.13
CA GLY A 292 18.08 4.79 -18.41
C GLY A 292 19.54 5.21 -18.49
N PHE A 293 20.31 4.55 -19.36
CA PHE A 293 21.57 5.08 -19.84
C PHE A 293 21.33 5.95 -21.07
N GLN A 294 21.70 7.23 -20.99
CA GLN A 294 21.66 8.13 -22.13
C GLN A 294 22.84 7.84 -23.07
N ILE A 295 22.58 7.09 -24.14
CA ILE A 295 23.61 6.62 -25.07
C ILE A 295 23.51 7.33 -26.41
N CYS A 296 24.63 7.77 -26.97
CA CYS A 296 24.68 8.36 -28.29
C CYS A 296 24.36 7.34 -29.38
N GLN A 297 23.34 7.60 -30.20
CA GLN A 297 22.93 6.74 -31.31
C GLN A 297 24.01 6.59 -32.42
N HIS A 298 25.00 7.49 -32.47
CA HIS A 298 26.04 7.46 -33.51
C HIS A 298 27.31 6.70 -33.11
N CYS A 299 27.64 6.69 -31.83
CA CYS A 299 28.91 6.10 -31.37
C CYS A 299 28.79 5.23 -30.13
N GLY A 300 27.65 5.21 -29.43
CA GLY A 300 27.45 4.38 -28.24
C GLY A 300 28.06 4.94 -26.96
N ILE A 301 28.58 6.16 -26.97
CA ILE A 301 29.11 6.83 -25.76
C ILE A 301 27.96 7.17 -24.82
N ALA A 302 28.15 6.85 -23.55
CA ALA A 302 27.20 7.13 -22.49
C ALA A 302 27.46 8.50 -21.85
N ILE A 303 26.39 9.19 -21.48
CA ILE A 303 26.48 10.41 -20.69
C ILE A 303 26.65 10.02 -19.20
N PRO A 304 27.66 10.59 -18.52
CA PRO A 304 27.80 10.48 -17.06
C PRO A 304 26.63 11.12 -16.30
N PRO A 305 26.27 10.61 -15.10
CA PRO A 305 25.08 11.06 -14.37
C PRO A 305 25.14 12.54 -13.92
N ASN A 306 26.34 13.13 -13.84
CA ASN A 306 26.53 14.54 -13.50
C ASN A 306 26.40 15.50 -14.70
N LEU A 307 26.14 14.97 -15.90
CA LEU A 307 26.00 15.73 -17.14
C LEU A 307 24.65 15.40 -17.79
N THR A 308 24.15 16.36 -18.56
CA THR A 308 22.92 16.20 -19.33
C THR A 308 23.21 16.21 -20.83
N PRO A 309 22.30 15.72 -21.69
CA PRO A 309 22.42 15.86 -23.15
C PRO A 309 22.62 17.32 -23.62
N GLN A 310 22.20 18.30 -22.81
CA GLN A 310 22.35 19.74 -23.05
C GLN A 310 23.66 20.33 -22.48
N SER A 311 24.55 19.51 -21.90
CA SER A 311 25.88 19.95 -21.47
C SER A 311 26.88 19.93 -22.64
N ASP A 312 27.99 20.71 -22.58
CA ASP A 312 29.03 20.67 -23.64
C ASP A 312 29.84 19.35 -23.54
N ILE A 313 29.26 18.31 -24.13
CA ILE A 313 29.73 16.93 -24.07
C ILE A 313 30.50 16.52 -25.33
N ALA A 314 30.79 17.45 -26.24
CA ALA A 314 31.49 17.14 -27.48
C ALA A 314 32.87 16.51 -27.23
N GLY A 315 33.56 16.92 -26.16
CA GLY A 315 34.85 16.36 -25.74
C GLY A 315 34.79 14.90 -25.24
N LEU A 316 33.62 14.41 -24.82
CA LEU A 316 33.44 13.00 -24.48
C LEU A 316 33.46 12.12 -25.73
N HIS A 317 33.02 12.67 -26.88
CA HIS A 317 32.85 11.91 -28.12
C HIS A 317 34.14 11.80 -28.88
N ARG A 318 34.33 10.68 -29.57
CA ARG A 318 35.43 10.49 -30.53
C ARG A 318 35.24 11.32 -31.79
N ARG A 319 36.32 11.69 -32.48
CA ARG A 319 36.24 12.37 -33.78
C ARG A 319 35.62 11.47 -34.87
N SER A 320 35.62 10.15 -34.67
CA SER A 320 34.86 9.22 -35.51
C SER A 320 33.34 9.34 -35.35
N CYS A 321 32.84 9.97 -34.27
CA CYS A 321 31.40 10.15 -34.05
C CYS A 321 30.82 11.12 -35.08
N GLN A 322 29.80 10.69 -35.82
CA GLN A 322 29.08 11.54 -36.76
C GLN A 322 28.47 12.77 -36.07
N GLY A 323 27.97 12.60 -34.84
CA GLY A 323 27.44 13.69 -34.01
C GLY A 323 28.50 14.75 -33.70
N ARG A 324 29.71 14.34 -33.26
CA ARG A 324 30.80 15.28 -32.98
C ARG A 324 31.26 16.04 -34.23
N ARG A 325 31.41 15.36 -35.37
CA ARG A 325 31.76 16.03 -36.64
C ARG A 325 30.75 17.09 -37.06
N ARG A 326 29.46 16.77 -36.88
CA ARG A 326 28.37 17.70 -37.17
C ARG A 326 28.33 18.86 -36.16
N TYR A 327 28.56 18.59 -34.88
CA TYR A 327 28.70 19.61 -33.84
C TYR A 327 29.80 20.62 -34.20
N GLU A 328 31.01 20.13 -34.53
CA GLU A 328 32.16 20.98 -34.90
C GLU A 328 31.84 21.84 -36.13
N LYS A 329 31.20 21.26 -37.15
CA LYS A 329 30.76 21.98 -38.35
C LYS A 329 29.74 23.07 -38.05
N LEU A 330 28.69 22.77 -37.27
CA LEU A 330 27.67 23.76 -36.89
C LEU A 330 28.27 24.91 -36.08
N ARG A 331 29.23 24.60 -35.20
CA ARG A 331 29.95 25.62 -34.42
C ARG A 331 30.78 26.55 -35.31
N GLN A 332 31.45 26.00 -36.34
CA GLN A 332 32.15 26.80 -37.36
C GLN A 332 31.20 27.68 -38.17
N GLU A 333 29.95 27.24 -38.36
CA GLU A 333 28.89 27.99 -39.03
C GLU A 333 28.15 28.98 -38.09
N GLY A 334 28.59 29.11 -36.83
CA GLY A 334 28.01 30.03 -35.84
C GLY A 334 26.66 29.58 -35.27
N GLN A 335 26.29 28.32 -35.46
CA GLN A 335 25.04 27.73 -34.97
C GLN A 335 25.24 26.95 -33.67
N ASP A 336 24.15 26.70 -32.95
CA ASP A 336 24.16 25.80 -31.80
C ASP A 336 24.41 24.35 -32.27
N GLY A 337 25.60 23.85 -31.96
CA GLY A 337 26.04 22.50 -32.35
C GLY A 337 25.39 21.39 -31.55
N GLN A 338 24.73 21.69 -30.43
CA GLN A 338 24.29 20.68 -29.46
C GLN A 338 23.20 19.75 -30.03
N GLN A 339 22.39 20.27 -30.95
CA GLN A 339 21.39 19.49 -31.72
C GLN A 339 22.00 18.42 -32.65
N ALA A 340 23.32 18.42 -32.83
CA ALA A 340 24.00 17.40 -33.63
C ALA A 340 24.02 16.02 -32.97
N PHE A 341 23.94 15.97 -31.64
CA PHE A 341 23.95 14.71 -30.90
C PHE A 341 22.53 14.18 -30.73
N LYS A 342 22.35 12.89 -31.03
CA LYS A 342 21.12 12.14 -30.77
C LYS A 342 21.39 11.11 -29.69
N TYR A 343 20.70 11.24 -28.57
CA TYR A 343 20.77 10.29 -27.46
C TYR A 343 19.48 9.49 -27.37
N ILE A 344 19.63 8.24 -26.99
CA ILE A 344 18.52 7.33 -26.72
C ILE A 344 18.63 6.82 -25.28
N PRO A 345 17.55 6.86 -24.49
CA PRO A 345 17.51 6.18 -23.19
C PRO A 345 17.54 4.67 -23.43
N LEU A 346 18.49 3.97 -22.82
CA LEU A 346 18.69 2.54 -23.01
C LEU A 346 18.78 1.80 -21.68
N TYR A 347 18.10 0.66 -21.60
CA TYR A 347 18.30 -0.32 -20.53
C TYR A 347 19.19 -1.46 -21.02
N LEU A 348 20.02 -2.00 -20.13
CA LEU A 348 20.83 -3.17 -20.41
C LEU A 348 20.18 -4.37 -19.75
N TYR A 349 20.00 -5.47 -20.48
CA TYR A 349 19.42 -6.67 -19.89
C TYR A 349 20.21 -7.93 -20.25
N ARG A 350 20.00 -8.98 -19.45
CA ARG A 350 20.31 -10.35 -19.82
C ARG A 350 19.05 -11.21 -19.71
N GLN A 351 19.03 -12.33 -20.41
CA GLN A 351 17.98 -13.32 -20.31
C GLN A 351 18.56 -14.71 -20.02
N LEU A 352 17.86 -15.47 -19.18
CA LEU A 352 18.13 -16.86 -18.88
C LEU A 352 16.85 -17.66 -19.11
N LYS A 353 16.90 -18.61 -20.05
CA LYS A 353 15.82 -19.57 -20.30
C LYS A 353 16.23 -20.91 -19.69
N SER A 354 15.50 -21.38 -18.67
CA SER A 354 15.84 -22.61 -17.95
C SER A 354 14.62 -23.24 -17.27
N GLU A 355 14.80 -24.43 -16.70
CA GLU A 355 13.79 -25.06 -15.84
C GLU A 355 13.58 -24.25 -14.56
N ALA A 356 12.36 -24.32 -14.01
CA ALA A 356 12.01 -23.60 -12.80
C ALA A 356 11.04 -24.38 -11.91
N ILE A 357 11.16 -24.18 -10.60
CA ILE A 357 10.12 -24.52 -9.62
C ILE A 357 9.54 -23.23 -9.07
N ARG A 358 8.21 -23.10 -9.09
CA ARG A 358 7.47 -22.00 -8.48
C ARG A 358 6.86 -22.50 -7.18
N LEU A 359 7.09 -21.77 -6.10
CA LEU A 359 6.49 -22.01 -4.79
C LEU A 359 5.46 -20.92 -4.52
N LEU A 360 4.17 -21.26 -4.55
CA LEU A 360 3.10 -20.37 -4.10
C LEU A 360 3.22 -20.23 -2.58
N LEU A 361 3.31 -19.00 -2.09
CA LEU A 361 3.39 -18.71 -0.67
C LEU A 361 2.06 -18.20 -0.11
N PRO A 362 1.73 -18.53 1.14
CA PRO A 362 0.69 -17.82 1.88
C PRO A 362 1.12 -16.36 2.08
N LEU A 363 0.15 -15.44 2.20
CA LEU A 363 0.39 -14.00 2.42
C LEU A 363 1.56 -13.76 3.39
N ALA A 364 2.62 -13.15 2.86
CA ALA A 364 3.93 -12.94 3.48
C ALA A 364 4.38 -11.51 3.21
N ASP A 365 4.89 -10.82 4.23
CA ASP A 365 5.47 -9.48 4.03
C ASP A 365 6.89 -9.55 3.45
N SER A 366 7.49 -8.39 3.18
CA SER A 366 8.81 -8.34 2.53
C SER A 366 9.95 -8.92 3.37
N GLU A 367 9.83 -8.93 4.71
CA GLU A 367 10.83 -9.55 5.59
C GLU A 367 10.66 -11.07 5.66
N ASP A 368 9.41 -11.55 5.61
CA ASP A 368 9.09 -12.97 5.47
C ASP A 368 9.68 -13.54 4.17
N ILE A 369 9.56 -12.81 3.05
CA ILE A 369 10.14 -13.20 1.76
C ILE A 369 11.66 -13.27 1.84
N ASP A 370 12.33 -12.24 2.35
CA ASP A 370 13.79 -12.22 2.48
C ASP A 370 14.31 -13.37 3.38
N THR A 371 13.58 -13.66 4.46
CA THR A 371 13.87 -14.77 5.37
C THR A 371 13.67 -16.14 4.70
N LEU A 372 12.58 -16.33 3.94
CA LEU A 372 12.30 -17.58 3.22
C LEU A 372 13.32 -17.86 2.11
N VAL A 373 13.74 -16.83 1.37
CA VAL A 373 14.82 -16.95 0.39
C VAL A 373 16.09 -17.49 1.05
N ALA A 374 16.47 -16.94 2.21
CA ALA A 374 17.62 -17.42 2.97
C ALA A 374 17.47 -18.87 3.43
N CYS A 375 16.27 -19.24 3.90
CA CYS A 375 15.94 -20.60 4.32
C CYS A 375 16.05 -21.61 3.17
N ILE A 376 15.54 -21.27 1.98
CA ILE A 376 15.61 -22.14 0.81
C ILE A 376 17.06 -22.34 0.37
N TYR A 377 17.88 -21.29 0.32
CA TYR A 377 19.31 -21.43 0.02
C TYR A 377 20.02 -22.35 1.02
N LEU A 378 19.71 -22.23 2.32
CA LEU A 378 20.22 -23.13 3.35
C LEU A 378 19.79 -24.58 3.09
N GLY A 379 18.51 -24.81 2.86
CA GLY A 379 17.96 -26.15 2.60
C GLY A 379 18.57 -26.80 1.36
N LEU A 380 18.71 -26.06 0.26
CA LEU A 380 19.34 -26.55 -0.98
C LEU A 380 20.80 -26.93 -0.74
N ARG A 381 21.55 -26.10 0.01
CA ARG A 381 22.94 -26.41 0.37
C ARG A 381 23.07 -27.70 1.18
N LEU A 382 22.12 -27.94 2.09
CA LEU A 382 22.08 -29.15 2.91
C LEU A 382 21.63 -30.38 2.11
N ARG A 383 20.69 -30.22 1.17
CA ARG A 383 20.19 -31.31 0.31
C ARG A 383 21.26 -31.82 -0.65
N PHE A 384 22.07 -30.93 -1.21
CA PHE A 384 23.09 -31.26 -2.20
C PHE A 384 24.50 -31.44 -1.61
N GLU A 385 24.65 -31.34 -0.29
CA GLU A 385 25.93 -31.49 0.44
C GLU A 385 27.07 -30.62 -0.13
N GLY A 386 26.72 -29.47 -0.72
CA GLY A 386 27.62 -28.64 -1.50
C GLY A 386 27.03 -27.24 -1.73
N ASN A 387 27.76 -26.36 -2.41
CA ASN A 387 27.25 -25.04 -2.77
C ASN A 387 26.40 -25.15 -4.05
N PRO A 388 25.07 -24.99 -4.00
CA PRO A 388 24.21 -25.02 -5.18
C PRO A 388 24.33 -23.68 -5.93
N ALA A 389 25.55 -23.30 -6.31
CA ALA A 389 25.86 -21.98 -6.87
C ALA A 389 25.16 -21.69 -8.21
N HIS A 390 24.64 -22.74 -8.86
CA HIS A 390 23.86 -22.64 -10.09
C HIS A 390 22.36 -22.45 -9.82
N LEU A 391 21.85 -22.60 -8.60
CA LEU A 391 20.43 -22.38 -8.32
C LEU A 391 20.17 -20.94 -7.90
N ILE A 392 19.20 -20.31 -8.55
CA ILE A 392 18.78 -18.93 -8.35
C ILE A 392 17.42 -18.96 -7.67
N VAL A 393 17.28 -18.29 -6.53
CA VAL A 393 16.00 -18.10 -5.84
C VAL A 393 15.62 -16.63 -5.88
N GLN A 394 14.48 -16.31 -6.49
CA GLN A 394 14.00 -14.94 -6.70
C GLN A 394 12.50 -14.84 -6.39
N PRO A 395 12.04 -13.75 -5.74
CA PRO A 395 10.61 -13.53 -5.53
C PRO A 395 9.91 -13.10 -6.82
N GLN A 396 8.66 -13.51 -6.98
CA GLN A 396 7.77 -13.08 -8.05
C GLN A 396 6.41 -12.71 -7.44
N ILE A 397 5.91 -11.52 -7.76
CA ILE A 397 4.58 -11.07 -7.35
C ILE A 397 3.68 -11.09 -8.59
N MET A 398 2.52 -11.73 -8.48
CA MET A 398 1.54 -11.74 -9.56
C MET A 398 0.20 -11.19 -9.10
N PRO A 399 -0.31 -10.12 -9.73
CA PRO A 399 -1.68 -9.70 -9.54
C PRO A 399 -2.63 -10.67 -10.26
N ASP A 400 -3.71 -11.04 -9.59
CA ASP A 400 -4.84 -11.76 -10.16
C ASP A 400 -5.99 -10.75 -10.33
N SER A 401 -6.11 -10.17 -11.53
CA SER A 401 -7.11 -9.12 -11.80
C SER A 401 -8.55 -9.62 -11.71
N THR A 402 -8.77 -10.94 -11.85
CA THR A 402 -10.11 -11.53 -11.78
C THR A 402 -10.54 -11.78 -10.35
N ALA A 403 -9.61 -12.16 -9.47
CA ALA A 403 -9.87 -12.37 -8.04
C ALA A 403 -9.56 -11.14 -7.17
N GLY A 404 -8.94 -10.09 -7.71
CA GLY A 404 -8.58 -8.88 -6.96
C GLY A 404 -7.47 -9.09 -5.92
N ILE A 405 -6.77 -10.21 -5.97
CA ILE A 405 -5.74 -10.61 -5.00
C ILE A 405 -4.34 -10.59 -5.62
N THR A 406 -3.32 -10.48 -4.77
CA THR A 406 -1.91 -10.60 -5.18
C THR A 406 -1.34 -11.93 -4.68
N LYS A 407 -0.77 -12.71 -5.60
CA LYS A 407 -0.13 -13.99 -5.29
C LYS A 407 1.39 -13.79 -5.20
N HIS A 408 1.98 -14.30 -4.13
CA HIS A 408 3.43 -14.26 -3.92
C HIS A 408 4.03 -15.63 -4.24
N TYR A 409 5.11 -15.61 -5.02
CA TYR A 409 5.85 -16.82 -5.36
C TYR A 409 7.34 -16.65 -5.02
N LEU A 410 7.98 -17.76 -4.69
CA LEU A 410 9.42 -17.90 -4.82
C LEU A 410 9.72 -18.79 -6.02
N VAL A 411 10.50 -18.27 -6.95
CA VAL A 411 10.92 -18.96 -8.17
C VAL A 411 12.34 -19.46 -7.96
N ILE A 412 12.51 -20.78 -8.01
CA ILE A 412 13.80 -21.46 -8.00
C ILE A 412 14.12 -21.82 -9.44
N MET A 413 15.24 -21.32 -9.98
CA MET A 413 15.66 -21.57 -11.36
C MET A 413 17.08 -22.12 -11.42
N ASP A 414 17.37 -22.91 -12.43
CA ASP A 414 18.73 -23.32 -12.75
C ASP A 414 19.43 -22.28 -13.65
N ALA A 415 20.59 -21.80 -13.23
CA ALA A 415 21.43 -20.83 -13.94
C ALA A 415 22.04 -21.40 -15.23
N VAL A 416 22.01 -22.73 -15.44
CA VAL A 416 22.43 -23.36 -16.68
C VAL A 416 21.32 -23.25 -17.72
N PRO A 417 21.56 -22.63 -18.90
CA PRO A 417 20.55 -22.56 -19.95
C PRO A 417 20.01 -23.93 -20.37
N GLY A 418 18.68 -24.05 -20.45
CA GLY A 418 17.99 -25.32 -20.72
C GLY A 418 17.81 -26.24 -19.52
N GLY A 419 18.44 -25.94 -18.38
CA GLY A 419 18.35 -26.73 -17.15
C GLY A 419 19.26 -27.96 -17.14
N THR A 420 19.68 -28.36 -15.94
CA THR A 420 20.44 -29.61 -15.71
C THR A 420 19.54 -30.82 -15.48
N GLY A 421 18.25 -30.59 -15.21
CA GLY A 421 17.28 -31.59 -14.77
C GLY A 421 17.24 -31.76 -13.25
N PHE A 422 18.04 -31.01 -12.47
CA PHE A 422 18.02 -31.07 -11.00
C PHE A 422 16.65 -30.69 -10.45
N LEU A 423 16.04 -29.63 -10.98
CA LEU A 423 14.74 -29.17 -10.48
C LEU A 423 13.63 -30.15 -10.87
N LYS A 424 13.69 -30.71 -12.09
CA LYS A 424 12.80 -31.81 -12.49
C LYS A 424 12.88 -32.99 -11.51
N SER A 425 14.08 -33.43 -11.14
CA SER A 425 14.25 -34.53 -10.18
C SER A 425 13.67 -34.18 -8.80
N LEU A 426 13.95 -32.99 -8.28
CA LEU A 426 13.40 -32.53 -6.99
C LEU A 426 11.86 -32.51 -6.97
N PHE A 427 11.23 -32.13 -8.07
CA PHE A 427 9.78 -32.12 -8.18
C PHE A 427 9.20 -33.54 -8.35
N GLN A 428 9.84 -34.40 -9.15
CA GLN A 428 9.33 -35.76 -9.42
C GLN A 428 9.48 -36.73 -8.25
N GLU A 429 10.30 -36.42 -7.25
CA GLU A 429 10.38 -37.16 -6.00
C GLU A 429 8.99 -37.20 -5.33
N LYS A 430 8.56 -38.42 -4.96
CA LYS A 430 7.26 -38.69 -4.35
C LYS A 430 7.41 -39.08 -2.89
N ASP A 431 6.45 -38.66 -2.08
CA ASP A 431 6.34 -39.11 -0.70
C ASP A 431 5.71 -40.51 -0.58
N ASP A 432 5.58 -41.00 0.65
CA ASP A 432 4.95 -42.30 0.95
C ASP A 432 3.49 -42.40 0.47
N LYS A 433 2.82 -41.26 0.24
CA LYS A 433 1.45 -41.17 -0.29
C LYS A 433 1.41 -41.01 -1.82
N GLY A 434 2.57 -41.05 -2.50
CA GLY A 434 2.69 -40.96 -3.95
C GLY A 434 2.57 -39.54 -4.51
N ARG A 435 2.71 -38.50 -3.68
CA ARG A 435 2.57 -37.09 -4.06
C ARG A 435 3.89 -36.49 -4.47
N GLU A 436 3.91 -35.82 -5.62
CA GLU A 436 5.08 -35.12 -6.15
C GLU A 436 5.48 -33.92 -5.26
N GLY A 437 6.66 -33.35 -5.51
CA GLY A 437 7.22 -32.22 -4.76
C GLY A 437 7.93 -32.60 -3.46
N GLU A 438 8.15 -33.88 -3.19
CA GLU A 438 8.76 -34.34 -1.93
C GLU A 438 10.21 -33.86 -1.76
N GLY A 439 10.98 -33.76 -2.84
CA GLY A 439 12.35 -33.26 -2.79
C GLY A 439 12.43 -31.81 -2.30
N ILE A 440 11.44 -30.98 -2.64
CA ILE A 440 11.32 -29.61 -2.12
C ILE A 440 10.90 -29.61 -0.64
N MET A 441 10.00 -30.50 -0.24
CA MET A 441 9.63 -30.64 1.17
C MET A 441 10.82 -31.07 2.04
N ASP A 442 11.69 -31.95 1.52
CA ASP A 442 12.93 -32.32 2.18
C ASP A 442 13.89 -31.12 2.34
N VAL A 443 14.00 -30.27 1.31
CA VAL A 443 14.76 -29.00 1.38
C VAL A 443 14.24 -28.10 2.51
N LEU A 444 12.92 -27.93 2.63
CA LEU A 444 12.32 -27.11 3.69
C LEU A 444 12.57 -27.70 5.08
N ARG A 445 12.41 -29.02 5.25
CA ARG A 445 12.67 -29.72 6.52
C ARG A 445 14.12 -29.59 6.97
N ARG A 446 15.08 -29.84 6.07
CA ARG A 446 16.52 -29.70 6.37
C ARG A 446 16.88 -28.29 6.83
N ALA A 447 16.32 -27.27 6.18
CA ALA A 447 16.51 -25.88 6.58
C ALA A 447 16.00 -25.66 8.01
N ARG A 448 14.74 -26.04 8.29
CA ARG A 448 14.12 -25.90 9.61
C ARG A 448 14.94 -26.61 10.70
N ASP A 449 15.26 -27.89 10.50
CA ASP A 449 15.97 -28.71 11.48
C ASP A 449 17.34 -28.10 11.82
N THR A 450 18.02 -27.51 10.83
CA THR A 450 19.28 -26.80 11.03
C THR A 450 19.10 -25.49 11.81
N LEU A 451 18.04 -24.72 11.54
CA LEU A 451 17.73 -23.50 12.30
C LEU A 451 17.42 -23.83 13.77
N GLU A 452 16.67 -24.89 14.02
CA GLU A 452 16.26 -25.30 15.37
C GLU A 452 17.43 -25.85 16.20
N THR A 453 18.35 -26.58 15.57
CA THR A 453 19.48 -27.24 16.24
C THR A 453 20.77 -26.41 16.23
N CYS A 454 20.79 -25.27 15.55
CA CYS A 454 22.00 -24.44 15.43
C CYS A 454 22.51 -24.00 16.81
N PRO A 455 23.82 -24.15 17.11
CA PRO A 455 24.41 -23.69 18.37
C PRO A 455 24.20 -22.19 18.64
N CYS A 456 24.03 -21.37 17.59
CA CYS A 456 23.81 -19.93 17.79
C CYS A 456 22.50 -19.63 18.54
N ARG A 457 21.56 -20.57 18.57
CA ARG A 457 20.31 -20.46 19.33
C ARG A 457 20.52 -20.61 20.83
N LYS A 458 21.62 -21.25 21.26
CA LYS A 458 21.95 -21.41 22.68
C LYS A 458 22.61 -20.18 23.29
N PHE A 459 23.18 -19.29 22.47
CA PHE A 459 23.76 -18.03 22.94
C PHE A 459 22.71 -17.05 23.49
N VAL A 460 21.44 -17.20 23.08
CA VAL A 460 20.28 -16.46 23.62
C VAL A 460 20.06 -16.69 25.12
N GLN A 461 20.57 -17.81 25.67
CA GLN A 461 20.33 -18.21 27.05
C GLN A 461 21.44 -17.76 28.02
N GLN A 462 22.40 -16.95 27.56
CA GLN A 462 23.49 -16.42 28.38
C GLN A 462 23.37 -14.89 28.45
N ASP A 463 23.11 -14.35 29.65
CA ASP A 463 22.77 -12.94 29.90
C ASP A 463 23.84 -11.89 29.49
N GLU A 464 25.00 -12.32 28.97
CA GLU A 464 26.16 -11.46 28.64
C GLU A 464 26.49 -11.38 27.14
N MET A 465 25.73 -12.01 26.24
CA MET A 465 26.00 -11.99 24.78
C MET A 465 24.79 -11.53 23.97
N ASP A 466 25.00 -10.58 23.05
CA ASP A 466 23.98 -10.11 22.12
C ASP A 466 23.51 -11.25 21.20
N ASP A 467 22.19 -11.48 21.16
CA ASP A 467 21.57 -12.45 20.24
C ASP A 467 21.79 -11.99 18.80
N THR A 468 22.36 -12.87 17.99
CA THR A 468 22.63 -12.60 16.57
C THR A 468 21.43 -12.94 15.68
N ASP A 469 20.34 -13.50 16.22
CA ASP A 469 19.14 -13.97 15.51
C ASP A 469 19.45 -14.66 14.17
N GLY A 470 20.49 -15.52 14.21
CA GLY A 470 21.01 -16.20 13.03
C GLY A 470 22.50 -15.94 12.79
N CYS A 471 23.20 -16.93 12.24
CA CYS A 471 24.63 -16.84 11.95
C CYS A 471 24.96 -17.40 10.56
N TYR A 472 26.20 -17.21 10.09
CA TYR A 472 26.67 -17.74 8.79
C TYR A 472 26.73 -19.27 8.70
N ARG A 473 26.56 -19.98 9.82
CA ARG A 473 26.45 -21.45 9.85
C ARG A 473 25.02 -21.93 9.63
N CYS A 474 24.02 -21.10 9.89
CA CYS A 474 22.61 -21.42 9.66
C CYS A 474 22.03 -20.54 8.54
N ILE A 475 21.49 -19.37 8.84
CA ILE A 475 20.66 -18.60 7.90
C ILE A 475 21.39 -17.48 7.14
N ARG A 476 22.49 -16.93 7.70
CA ARG A 476 23.19 -15.80 7.06
C ARG A 476 24.07 -16.29 5.90
N SER A 477 24.09 -15.56 4.80
CA SER A 477 24.93 -15.84 3.63
C SER A 477 25.57 -14.56 3.10
N TYR A 478 26.74 -14.67 2.45
CA TYR A 478 27.45 -13.50 1.91
C TYR A 478 26.66 -12.81 0.79
N HIS A 479 25.90 -13.57 -0.02
CA HIS A 479 25.07 -13.02 -1.09
C HIS A 479 23.82 -12.28 -0.59
N LEU A 480 23.41 -12.48 0.67
CA LEU A 480 22.28 -11.78 1.31
C LEU A 480 22.72 -10.74 2.35
N GLN A 481 24.01 -10.38 2.42
CA GLN A 481 24.54 -9.49 3.47
C GLN A 481 23.83 -8.13 3.52
N TYR A 482 23.43 -7.56 2.37
CA TYR A 482 22.69 -6.30 2.30
C TYR A 482 21.27 -6.36 2.87
N LYS A 483 20.74 -7.57 3.07
CA LYS A 483 19.42 -7.85 3.65
C LYS A 483 19.54 -8.52 5.02
N ALA A 484 20.74 -8.61 5.58
CA ALA A 484 20.98 -9.36 6.81
C ALA A 484 20.12 -8.87 7.99
N ASP A 485 19.84 -7.57 8.05
CA ASP A 485 19.03 -6.95 9.11
C ASP A 485 17.54 -7.35 9.03
N ARG A 486 17.08 -7.88 7.89
CA ARG A 486 15.69 -8.30 7.66
C ARG A 486 15.49 -9.81 7.79
N ILE A 487 16.58 -10.56 7.90
CA ILE A 487 16.58 -12.03 7.96
C ILE A 487 16.65 -12.48 9.41
N SER A 488 15.66 -13.26 9.83
CA SER A 488 15.54 -13.74 11.22
C SER A 488 15.47 -15.27 11.29
N ARG A 489 16.21 -15.87 12.25
CA ARG A 489 16.16 -17.32 12.50
C ARG A 489 14.79 -17.75 13.01
N GLU A 490 14.27 -17.07 14.04
CA GLU A 490 13.00 -17.48 14.66
C GLU A 490 11.81 -17.27 13.70
N ARG A 491 11.83 -16.19 12.91
CA ARG A 491 10.87 -15.99 11.80
C ARG A 491 10.97 -17.12 10.79
N GLY A 492 12.19 -17.50 10.39
CA GLY A 492 12.44 -18.60 9.46
C GLY A 492 11.84 -19.93 9.94
N ILE A 493 12.04 -20.28 11.21
CA ILE A 493 11.44 -21.49 11.82
C ILE A 493 9.91 -21.45 11.75
N LYS A 494 9.30 -20.32 12.13
CA LYS A 494 7.83 -20.14 12.09
C LYS A 494 7.28 -20.30 10.67
N LEU A 495 7.91 -19.65 9.69
CA LEU A 495 7.48 -19.70 8.29
C LEU A 495 7.67 -21.10 7.71
N LEU A 496 8.82 -21.75 7.92
CA LEU A 496 9.08 -23.09 7.44
C LEU A 496 8.10 -24.12 8.03
N ASN A 497 7.80 -24.05 9.33
CA ASN A 497 6.81 -24.95 9.94
C ASN A 497 5.44 -24.80 9.26
N ARG A 498 4.98 -23.55 9.05
CA ARG A 498 3.73 -23.28 8.35
C ARG A 498 3.71 -23.87 6.93
N LEU A 499 4.78 -23.69 6.16
CA LEU A 499 4.88 -24.23 4.79
C LEU A 499 4.96 -25.76 4.79
N ILE A 500 5.68 -26.35 5.75
CA ILE A 500 5.80 -27.80 5.88
C ILE A 500 4.44 -28.41 6.21
N ASP A 501 3.73 -27.87 7.20
CA ASP A 501 2.42 -28.36 7.63
C ASP A 501 1.41 -28.35 6.47
N SER A 502 1.46 -27.32 5.62
CA SER A 502 0.61 -27.24 4.43
C SER A 502 1.05 -28.16 3.30
N GLY A 503 2.36 -28.24 3.05
CA GLY A 503 2.89 -29.19 2.08
C GLY A 503 2.60 -30.64 2.45
N GLU A 504 2.43 -30.97 3.73
CA GLU A 504 2.00 -32.31 4.17
C GLU A 504 0.54 -32.64 3.84
N LYS A 505 -0.27 -31.64 3.49
CA LYS A 505 -1.67 -31.78 3.06
C LYS A 505 -1.86 -31.59 1.55
N ARG A 506 -0.77 -31.34 0.81
CA ARG A 506 -0.80 -31.13 -0.65
C ARG A 506 -1.51 -32.26 -1.39
N VAL A 507 -2.16 -31.91 -2.49
CA VAL A 507 -2.76 -32.81 -3.48
C VAL A 507 -2.25 -32.48 -4.88
N ASN A 508 -2.30 -33.43 -5.81
CA ASN A 508 -1.92 -33.18 -7.21
C ASN A 508 -2.88 -32.18 -7.86
N LYS A 509 -2.31 -31.18 -8.52
CA LYS A 509 -3.00 -30.13 -9.30
C LYS A 509 -2.38 -30.08 -10.70
N GLY A 510 -3.12 -29.59 -11.69
CA GLY A 510 -2.58 -29.41 -13.05
C GLY A 510 -1.60 -28.24 -13.11
N GLU A 511 -1.99 -27.11 -12.55
CA GLU A 511 -1.23 -25.84 -12.52
C GLU A 511 -1.50 -25.14 -11.17
N LEU A 512 -0.60 -24.23 -10.71
CA LEU A 512 -0.83 -23.49 -9.46
C LEU A 512 -2.04 -22.57 -9.54
N GLU A 513 -2.40 -22.13 -10.74
CA GLU A 513 -3.58 -21.32 -10.99
C GLU A 513 -4.89 -22.04 -10.60
N GLN A 514 -4.87 -23.37 -10.45
CA GLN A 514 -5.99 -24.18 -9.97
C GLN A 514 -6.11 -24.24 -8.44
N ILE A 515 -5.07 -23.81 -7.71
CA ILE A 515 -5.15 -23.64 -6.26
C ILE A 515 -6.05 -22.44 -6.02
N LYS A 516 -7.23 -22.70 -5.45
CA LYS A 516 -8.10 -21.61 -5.06
C LYS A 516 -7.44 -20.97 -3.86
N VAL A 517 -6.86 -19.80 -4.08
CA VAL A 517 -6.52 -18.88 -2.99
C VAL A 517 -7.85 -18.34 -2.49
N ASN A 518 -8.65 -19.19 -1.84
CA ASN A 518 -9.68 -18.73 -0.93
C ASN A 518 -8.90 -18.28 0.31
N SER A 519 -8.16 -17.18 0.20
CA SER A 519 -7.70 -16.52 1.41
C SER A 519 -8.98 -16.11 2.12
N LEU A 520 -9.19 -16.69 3.30
CA LEU A 520 -10.18 -16.25 4.28
C LEU A 520 -10.31 -14.72 4.36
N PHE A 521 -9.23 -14.00 4.06
CA PHE A 521 -9.07 -12.57 4.14
C PHE A 521 -8.71 -11.98 2.77
N GLY A 522 -9.28 -10.82 2.43
CA GLY A 522 -8.95 -10.03 1.24
C GLY A 522 -7.61 -9.29 1.32
N SER A 523 -7.04 -9.12 2.52
CA SER A 523 -5.80 -8.39 2.74
C SER A 523 -4.94 -8.90 3.92
N VAL A 524 -3.67 -8.49 3.95
CA VAL A 524 -2.76 -8.73 5.10
C VAL A 524 -3.27 -8.04 6.37
N LEU A 525 -3.91 -6.88 6.22
CA LEU A 525 -4.43 -6.09 7.32
C LEU A 525 -5.59 -6.83 8.02
N GLU A 526 -6.53 -7.38 7.26
CA GLU A 526 -7.63 -8.21 7.76
C GLU A 526 -7.13 -9.42 8.56
N LYS A 527 -6.12 -10.12 8.02
CA LYS A 527 -5.49 -11.25 8.73
C LYS A 527 -4.87 -10.81 10.05
N LYS A 528 -4.10 -9.70 10.06
CA LYS A 528 -3.49 -9.15 11.28
C LYS A 528 -4.55 -8.71 12.30
N PHE A 529 -5.68 -8.17 11.83
CA PHE A 529 -6.81 -7.82 12.70
C PHE A 529 -7.34 -9.06 13.43
N VAL A 530 -7.62 -10.14 12.71
CA VAL A 530 -8.10 -11.39 13.32
C VAL A 530 -7.06 -12.02 14.24
N GLU A 531 -5.78 -12.02 13.88
CA GLU A 531 -4.70 -12.49 14.74
C GLU A 531 -4.60 -11.67 16.04
N SER A 532 -4.75 -10.34 15.97
CA SER A 532 -4.75 -9.44 17.13
C SER A 532 -5.98 -9.65 18.02
N LEU A 533 -7.15 -9.87 17.42
CA LEU A 533 -8.38 -10.18 18.13
C LEU A 533 -8.30 -11.55 18.83
N ARG A 534 -7.85 -12.58 18.11
CA ARG A 534 -7.62 -13.93 18.65
C ARG A 534 -6.64 -13.90 19.82
N SER A 535 -5.51 -13.22 19.66
CA SER A 535 -4.50 -13.07 20.72
C SER A 535 -5.08 -12.38 21.97
N PHE A 536 -5.99 -11.42 21.79
CA PHE A 536 -6.69 -10.79 22.90
C PHE A 536 -7.65 -11.76 23.59
N VAL A 537 -8.46 -12.50 22.86
CA VAL A 537 -9.39 -13.50 23.42
C VAL A 537 -8.62 -14.59 24.17
N GLU A 538 -7.60 -15.17 23.57
CA GLU A 538 -6.75 -16.20 24.19
C GLU A 538 -5.99 -15.65 25.41
N GLY A 539 -5.50 -14.41 25.34
CA GLY A 539 -4.87 -13.73 26.47
C GLY A 539 -5.82 -13.47 27.64
N CYS A 540 -7.10 -13.25 27.35
CA CYS A 540 -8.18 -13.22 28.34
C CYS A 540 -8.61 -14.61 28.80
N LYS A 541 -8.04 -15.72 28.29
CA LYS A 541 -8.49 -17.11 28.54
C LYS A 541 -9.91 -17.41 28.01
N GLY A 542 -10.32 -16.72 26.96
CA GLY A 542 -11.57 -16.97 26.24
C GLY A 542 -11.48 -18.19 25.31
N SER A 543 -12.61 -18.54 24.68
CA SER A 543 -12.68 -19.59 23.66
C SER A 543 -12.62 -18.98 22.26
N TRP A 544 -11.95 -19.64 21.32
CA TRP A 544 -11.88 -19.23 19.91
C TRP A 544 -12.01 -20.44 19.00
N SER A 545 -12.88 -20.36 17.99
CA SER A 545 -13.13 -21.45 17.05
C SER A 545 -13.43 -20.92 15.65
N GLU A 546 -13.07 -21.68 14.63
CA GLU A 546 -13.47 -21.45 13.25
C GLU A 546 -14.79 -22.16 12.97
N THR A 547 -15.72 -21.48 12.31
CA THR A 547 -17.05 -22.01 12.01
C THR A 547 -17.59 -21.43 10.71
N ILE A 548 -18.72 -21.98 10.23
CA ILE A 548 -19.47 -21.42 9.11
C ILE A 548 -20.59 -20.54 9.68
N ILE A 549 -20.64 -19.28 9.27
CA ILE A 549 -21.65 -18.29 9.63
C ILE A 549 -22.38 -17.89 8.35
N LYS A 550 -23.70 -18.11 8.29
CA LYS A 550 -24.58 -17.79 7.14
C LYS A 550 -24.08 -18.31 5.78
N GLY A 551 -23.35 -19.43 5.77
CA GLY A 551 -22.83 -20.05 4.55
C GLY A 551 -21.42 -19.60 4.14
N SER A 552 -20.83 -18.63 4.85
CA SER A 552 -19.44 -18.20 4.69
C SER A 552 -18.60 -18.66 5.87
N GLN A 553 -17.29 -18.84 5.67
CA GLN A 553 -16.36 -19.12 6.76
C GLN A 553 -16.27 -17.88 7.68
N GLY A 554 -16.06 -18.09 8.97
CA GLY A 554 -15.92 -17.02 9.97
C GLY A 554 -15.43 -17.56 11.31
N PHE A 555 -15.49 -16.72 12.34
CA PHE A 555 -14.95 -17.07 13.67
C PHE A 555 -16.01 -16.92 14.74
N ARG A 556 -15.99 -17.83 15.72
CA ARG A 556 -16.86 -17.78 16.88
C ARG A 556 -16.03 -17.86 18.15
N PHE A 557 -16.28 -16.95 19.08
CA PHE A 557 -15.48 -16.80 20.29
C PHE A 557 -16.29 -16.30 21.49
N SER A 558 -15.76 -16.50 22.69
CA SER A 558 -16.33 -15.99 23.94
C SER A 558 -15.24 -15.54 24.91
N LEU A 559 -15.58 -14.62 25.82
CA LEU A 559 -14.70 -14.18 26.91
C LEU A 559 -15.05 -14.93 28.21
N PRO A 560 -14.11 -15.22 29.11
CA PRO A 560 -14.36 -16.13 30.26
C PRO A 560 -15.37 -15.61 31.28
N ASP A 561 -15.51 -14.29 31.41
CA ASP A 561 -16.38 -13.63 32.39
C ASP A 561 -17.71 -13.19 31.77
N SER A 562 -18.06 -13.70 30.58
CA SER A 562 -19.28 -13.36 29.86
C SER A 562 -19.89 -14.60 29.23
N ASP A 563 -21.19 -14.79 29.43
CA ASP A 563 -21.96 -15.85 28.75
C ASP A 563 -22.24 -15.51 27.26
N ARG A 564 -21.76 -14.35 26.78
CA ARG A 564 -21.97 -13.87 25.41
C ARG A 564 -21.11 -14.62 24.40
N LEU A 565 -21.74 -15.05 23.33
CA LEU A 565 -21.11 -15.68 22.18
C LEU A 565 -21.01 -14.67 21.04
N TRP A 566 -19.78 -14.43 20.59
CA TRP A 566 -19.49 -13.54 19.48
C TRP A 566 -19.25 -14.32 18.19
N GLU A 567 -19.79 -13.79 17.10
CA GLU A 567 -19.60 -14.27 15.75
C GLU A 567 -18.98 -13.18 14.89
N LEU A 568 -17.93 -13.52 14.14
CA LEU A 568 -17.24 -12.64 13.22
C LEU A 568 -17.40 -13.21 11.80
N GLU A 569 -18.33 -12.63 11.06
CA GLU A 569 -18.64 -12.95 9.66
C GLU A 569 -17.68 -12.20 8.73
N LEU A 570 -17.11 -12.90 7.73
CA LEU A 570 -16.14 -12.35 6.77
C LEU A 570 -16.82 -11.74 5.55
N GLN A 571 -16.39 -10.54 5.17
CA GLN A 571 -16.79 -9.81 3.96
C GLN A 571 -18.30 -9.79 3.64
N PRO A 572 -19.19 -9.52 4.61
CA PRO A 572 -20.62 -9.56 4.37
C PRO A 572 -21.07 -8.38 3.50
N SER A 573 -22.13 -8.60 2.71
CA SER A 573 -22.73 -7.55 1.91
C SER A 573 -23.89 -6.90 2.67
N LEU A 574 -23.80 -5.59 2.91
CA LEU A 574 -24.86 -4.77 3.48
C LEU A 574 -25.49 -3.91 2.38
N GLY A 575 -26.76 -4.13 2.09
CA GLY A 575 -27.53 -3.31 1.15
C GLY A 575 -28.96 -3.09 1.62
N THR A 576 -29.84 -2.74 0.69
CA THR A 576 -31.24 -2.40 1.00
C THR A 576 -32.00 -3.52 1.68
N ALA A 577 -31.67 -4.78 1.36
CA ALA A 577 -32.23 -5.96 2.03
C ALA A 577 -31.85 -6.05 3.52
N GLN A 578 -30.75 -5.43 3.93
CA GLN A 578 -30.27 -5.33 5.31
C GLN A 578 -30.62 -3.99 5.96
N GLY A 579 -31.41 -3.14 5.28
CA GLY A 579 -31.79 -1.80 5.74
C GLY A 579 -30.75 -0.71 5.49
N VAL A 580 -29.67 -1.00 4.77
CA VAL A 580 -28.61 -0.03 4.45
C VAL A 580 -28.82 0.52 3.02
N MET A 581 -29.00 1.84 2.90
CA MET A 581 -29.39 2.46 1.62
C MET A 581 -28.24 2.52 0.60
N VAL A 582 -26.99 2.58 1.05
CA VAL A 582 -25.80 2.57 0.21
C VAL A 582 -25.12 1.21 0.32
N GLN A 583 -25.02 0.50 -0.80
CA GLN A 583 -24.39 -0.82 -0.81
C GLN A 583 -22.95 -0.74 -0.30
N SER A 584 -22.67 -1.50 0.74
CA SER A 584 -21.43 -1.48 1.48
C SER A 584 -20.99 -2.91 1.77
N GLN A 585 -19.69 -3.18 1.68
CA GLN A 585 -19.11 -4.45 2.06
C GLN A 585 -18.05 -4.17 3.12
N PRO A 586 -18.40 -4.22 4.42
CA PRO A 586 -17.39 -4.20 5.47
C PRO A 586 -16.50 -5.45 5.39
N ASP A 587 -15.30 -5.36 5.93
CA ASP A 587 -14.37 -6.50 5.97
C ASP A 587 -14.87 -7.59 6.93
N PHE A 588 -15.50 -7.15 8.03
CA PHE A 588 -16.11 -8.06 9.00
C PHE A 588 -17.45 -7.52 9.52
N LEU A 589 -18.35 -8.42 9.86
CA LEU A 589 -19.51 -8.11 10.71
C LEU A 589 -19.39 -8.89 12.00
N LEU A 590 -19.29 -8.16 13.11
CA LEU A 590 -19.26 -8.72 14.45
C LEU A 590 -20.68 -8.71 15.02
N SER A 591 -21.22 -9.88 15.34
CA SER A 591 -22.52 -10.05 15.98
C SER A 591 -22.40 -10.78 17.32
N CYS A 592 -23.33 -10.51 18.23
CA CYS A 592 -23.48 -11.22 19.49
C CYS A 592 -24.77 -12.04 19.46
N ASP A 593 -24.84 -13.09 20.26
CA ASP A 593 -26.08 -13.83 20.55
C ASP A 593 -27.08 -13.07 21.45
N ASP A 594 -26.67 -11.94 22.02
CA ASP A 594 -27.52 -11.04 22.80
C ASP A 594 -28.18 -10.00 21.87
N ASP A 595 -29.48 -10.14 21.65
CA ASP A 595 -30.29 -9.29 20.77
C ASP A 595 -30.33 -7.80 21.20
N THR A 596 -29.91 -7.47 22.43
CA THR A 596 -29.80 -6.08 22.88
C THR A 596 -28.57 -5.37 22.31
N ILE A 597 -27.60 -6.13 21.79
CA ILE A 597 -26.34 -5.63 21.23
C ILE A 597 -26.45 -5.59 19.71
N LYS A 598 -26.42 -4.38 19.15
CA LYS A 598 -26.41 -4.20 17.68
C LYS A 598 -25.14 -4.79 17.05
N PRO A 599 -25.24 -5.45 15.89
CA PRO A 599 -24.06 -5.90 15.16
C PRO A 599 -23.17 -4.72 14.73
N VAL A 600 -21.87 -4.97 14.64
CA VAL A 600 -20.84 -3.96 14.33
C VAL A 600 -20.21 -4.28 12.97
N ALA A 601 -20.36 -3.37 12.01
CA ALA A 601 -19.67 -3.42 10.72
C ALA A 601 -18.25 -2.87 10.88
N ILE A 602 -17.25 -3.70 10.69
CA ILE A 602 -15.84 -3.39 10.90
C ILE A 602 -15.13 -3.19 9.55
N PHE A 603 -14.45 -2.07 9.43
CA PHE A 603 -13.60 -1.70 8.30
C PHE A 603 -12.14 -1.67 8.75
N THR A 604 -11.30 -2.41 8.04
CA THR A 604 -9.86 -2.44 8.21
C THR A 604 -9.20 -1.60 7.13
N ASP A 605 -8.93 -0.34 7.46
CA ASP A 605 -8.57 0.66 6.46
C ASP A 605 -7.03 0.80 6.33
N GLY A 606 -6.52 0.62 5.10
CA GLY A 606 -5.14 0.90 4.72
C GLY A 606 -4.95 2.30 4.13
N PHE A 607 -4.00 3.08 4.64
CA PHE A 607 -3.78 4.47 4.20
C PHE A 607 -3.57 4.62 2.68
N GLU A 608 -2.75 3.75 2.07
CA GLU A 608 -2.46 3.80 0.63
C GLU A 608 -3.66 3.40 -0.25
N PHE A 609 -4.62 2.67 0.31
CA PHE A 609 -5.79 2.23 -0.45
C PHE A 609 -6.92 3.27 -0.41
N HIS A 610 -7.10 3.94 0.72
CA HIS A 610 -8.21 4.86 0.95
C HIS A 610 -7.85 6.33 0.71
N CYS A 611 -6.59 6.72 0.97
CA CYS A 611 -6.17 8.12 0.89
C CYS A 611 -5.30 8.40 -0.34
N HIS A 612 -4.31 7.57 -0.66
CA HIS A 612 -3.33 7.88 -1.72
C HIS A 612 -2.73 6.64 -2.40
N PRO A 613 -2.78 6.48 -3.74
CA PRO A 613 -2.96 7.54 -4.74
C PRO A 613 -4.41 7.76 -5.21
N ASN A 614 -5.32 6.83 -4.91
CA ASN A 614 -6.75 6.97 -5.22
C ASN A 614 -7.49 7.44 -3.97
N ASN A 615 -7.84 8.72 -3.90
CA ASN A 615 -8.61 9.26 -2.78
C ASN A 615 -10.07 8.79 -2.85
N ARG A 616 -10.49 7.96 -1.88
CA ARG A 616 -11.84 7.37 -1.78
C ARG A 616 -12.62 7.83 -0.57
N LEU A 617 -12.11 8.83 0.16
CA LEU A 617 -12.65 9.23 1.46
C LEU A 617 -14.14 9.60 1.44
N ALA A 618 -14.61 10.30 0.40
CA ALA A 618 -16.02 10.69 0.29
C ALA A 618 -16.96 9.48 0.21
N ASP A 619 -16.63 8.51 -0.64
CA ASP A 619 -17.39 7.26 -0.79
C ASP A 619 -17.37 6.44 0.52
N ASP A 620 -16.19 6.37 1.15
CA ASP A 620 -15.98 5.69 2.43
C ASP A 620 -16.80 6.29 3.58
N MET A 621 -16.88 7.62 3.68
CA MET A 621 -17.68 8.29 4.71
C MET A 621 -19.17 8.13 4.46
N ASN A 622 -19.61 8.23 3.19
CA ASN A 622 -21.01 8.03 2.83
C ASN A 622 -21.51 6.62 3.18
N LYS A 623 -20.73 5.58 2.86
CA LYS A 623 -21.06 4.18 3.23
C LYS A 623 -21.21 4.00 4.73
N ARG A 624 -20.25 4.51 5.52
CA ARG A 624 -20.30 4.44 6.99
C ARG A 624 -21.50 5.18 7.56
N ARG A 625 -21.80 6.37 7.03
CA ARG A 625 -22.98 7.16 7.42
C ARG A 625 -24.27 6.40 7.13
N ALA A 626 -24.42 5.82 5.93
CA ALA A 626 -25.60 5.04 5.55
C ALA A 626 -25.82 3.80 6.44
N ILE A 627 -24.74 3.16 6.92
CA ILE A 627 -24.84 2.04 7.87
C ILE A 627 -25.38 2.55 9.23
N LEU A 628 -24.88 3.67 9.74
CA LEU A 628 -25.35 4.25 11.00
C LEU A 628 -26.80 4.76 10.90
N GLU A 629 -27.15 5.42 9.81
CA GLU A 629 -28.50 5.94 9.54
C GLU A 629 -29.55 4.83 9.45
N SER A 630 -29.15 3.59 9.14
CA SER A 630 -30.06 2.43 9.18
C SER A 630 -30.60 2.14 10.59
N GLY A 631 -29.92 2.60 11.64
CA GLY A 631 -30.25 2.33 13.03
C GLY A 631 -29.97 0.90 13.52
N ASN A 632 -29.62 -0.01 12.60
CA ASN A 632 -29.49 -1.45 12.85
C ASN A 632 -28.06 -1.89 13.21
N TYR A 633 -27.05 -1.08 12.89
CA TYR A 633 -25.64 -1.44 13.00
C TYR A 633 -24.81 -0.32 13.62
N TRP A 634 -23.71 -0.70 14.27
CA TRP A 634 -22.60 0.21 14.56
C TRP A 634 -21.49 0.08 13.51
N VAL A 635 -20.61 1.08 13.44
CA VAL A 635 -19.46 1.09 12.52
C VAL A 635 -18.16 1.15 13.32
N TRP A 636 -17.16 0.41 12.89
CA TRP A 636 -15.82 0.44 13.51
C TRP A 636 -14.71 0.52 12.48
N GLY A 637 -13.87 1.54 12.55
CA GLY A 637 -12.63 1.65 11.77
C GLY A 637 -11.41 1.18 12.56
N VAL A 638 -10.55 0.38 11.93
CA VAL A 638 -9.25 -0.05 12.46
C VAL A 638 -8.18 0.12 11.39
N THR A 639 -7.07 0.76 11.73
CA THR A 639 -5.96 0.99 10.78
C THR A 639 -4.77 0.09 11.05
N TRP A 640 -3.83 0.00 10.10
CA TRP A 640 -2.60 -0.80 10.24
C TRP A 640 -1.81 -0.45 11.51
N GLU A 641 -1.64 0.84 11.80
CA GLU A 641 -0.91 1.31 12.97
C GLU A 641 -1.62 1.02 14.29
N ASP A 642 -2.93 0.79 14.28
CA ASP A 642 -3.71 0.47 15.49
C ASP A 642 -3.46 -0.96 15.97
N LEU A 643 -3.00 -1.84 15.08
CA LEU A 643 -2.63 -3.22 15.37
C LEU A 643 -1.21 -3.36 15.96
N ALA A 644 -0.39 -2.31 15.92
CA ALA A 644 0.95 -2.31 16.49
C ALA A 644 0.93 -2.18 18.01
N ASN A 645 1.76 -2.97 18.71
CA ASN A 645 1.83 -2.98 20.18
C ASN A 645 2.32 -1.64 20.77
N GLU A 646 3.12 -0.88 20.03
CA GLU A 646 3.67 0.40 20.48
C GLU A 646 2.61 1.51 20.59
N ASN A 647 1.48 1.37 19.88
CA ASN A 647 0.46 2.40 19.76
C ASN A 647 -0.75 2.20 20.69
N GLN A 648 -0.72 1.22 21.60
CA GLN A 648 -1.90 0.84 22.41
C GLN A 648 -2.37 1.96 23.36
N THR A 649 -1.46 2.82 23.83
CA THR A 649 -1.80 3.91 24.76
C THR A 649 -1.95 5.27 24.07
N HIS A 650 -1.87 5.30 22.74
CA HIS A 650 -1.90 6.55 21.98
C HIS A 650 -3.33 7.14 21.98
N VAL A 651 -3.46 8.36 22.51
CA VAL A 651 -4.77 9.02 22.69
C VAL A 651 -5.20 9.68 21.38
N MET A 652 -6.33 9.21 20.84
CA MET A 652 -6.89 9.67 19.57
C MET A 652 -8.11 10.58 19.76
N VAL A 653 -9.02 10.26 20.68
CA VAL A 653 -10.34 10.91 20.71
C VAL A 653 -10.32 12.35 21.24
N CYS A 654 -9.38 12.70 22.12
CA CYS A 654 -9.36 13.97 22.83
C CYS A 654 -7.95 14.42 23.20
N HIS A 655 -7.83 15.60 23.82
CA HIS A 655 -6.55 16.07 24.36
C HIS A 655 -6.06 15.16 25.51
N PRO A 656 -4.77 14.73 25.54
CA PRO A 656 -4.25 13.81 26.55
C PRO A 656 -4.49 14.24 28.01
N GLN A 657 -4.48 15.55 28.29
CA GLN A 657 -4.79 16.06 29.63
C GLN A 657 -6.25 15.76 30.05
N LEU A 658 -7.20 15.82 29.10
CA LEU A 658 -8.62 15.51 29.36
C LEU A 658 -8.83 14.00 29.58
N ALA A 659 -8.06 13.15 28.88
CA ALA A 659 -8.12 11.70 29.06
C ALA A 659 -7.99 11.27 30.52
N SER A 660 -7.13 11.95 31.30
CA SER A 660 -6.94 11.65 32.73
C SER A 660 -8.16 11.96 33.61
N TYR A 661 -8.97 12.97 33.23
CA TYR A 661 -10.21 13.31 33.94
C TYR A 661 -11.31 12.29 33.66
N PHE A 662 -11.34 11.71 32.46
CA PHE A 662 -12.34 10.72 32.07
C PHE A 662 -12.23 9.42 32.85
N VAL A 663 -11.03 9.04 33.29
CA VAL A 663 -10.82 7.88 34.17
C VAL A 663 -11.54 8.08 35.51
N LYS A 664 -11.44 9.27 36.11
CA LYS A 664 -12.12 9.59 37.37
C LYS A 664 -13.64 9.57 37.18
N TYR A 665 -14.13 10.10 36.06
CA TYR A 665 -15.54 10.08 35.73
C TYR A 665 -16.06 8.64 35.57
N GLN A 666 -15.35 7.79 34.82
CA GLN A 666 -15.68 6.38 34.66
C GLN A 666 -15.72 5.62 35.99
N GLN A 667 -14.79 5.88 36.91
CA GLN A 667 -14.83 5.31 38.27
C GLN A 667 -16.10 5.72 39.03
N SER A 668 -16.50 6.99 38.95
CA SER A 668 -17.72 7.48 39.61
C SER A 668 -18.99 6.87 39.01
N LEU A 669 -19.03 6.68 37.68
CA LEU A 669 -20.16 6.04 37.02
C LEU A 669 -20.24 4.56 37.39
N SER A 670 -19.10 3.86 37.47
CA SER A 670 -19.06 2.42 37.78
C SER A 670 -19.57 2.12 39.20
N GLN A 671 -19.52 3.12 40.10
CA GLN A 671 -20.11 3.02 41.43
C GLN A 671 -21.63 3.29 41.43
N LYS A 672 -22.11 4.14 40.51
CA LYS A 672 -23.50 4.61 40.44
C LYS A 672 -24.39 3.69 39.61
N TYR A 673 -23.86 3.14 38.52
CA TYR A 673 -24.57 2.26 37.59
C TYR A 673 -24.04 0.84 37.78
N LYS A 674 -24.94 -0.14 37.89
CA LYS A 674 -24.60 -1.58 37.93
C LYS A 674 -24.27 -2.15 36.53
N GLU A 675 -24.22 -1.31 35.51
CA GLU A 675 -24.04 -1.69 34.12
C GLU A 675 -22.56 -1.70 33.72
N ASP A 676 -22.25 -2.45 32.66
CA ASP A 676 -20.91 -2.54 32.08
C ASP A 676 -20.48 -1.20 31.46
N ILE A 677 -19.53 -0.51 32.10
CA ILE A 677 -18.96 0.76 31.61
C ILE A 677 -17.64 0.51 30.90
N PRO A 678 -17.44 1.03 29.67
CA PRO A 678 -16.19 0.81 28.94
C PRO A 678 -15.00 1.47 29.64
N ASN A 679 -13.83 0.83 29.53
CA ASN A 679 -12.60 1.35 30.09
C ASN A 679 -12.22 2.68 29.44
N ALA A 680 -12.13 3.75 30.24
CA ALA A 680 -11.90 5.11 29.73
C ALA A 680 -10.59 5.27 28.96
N HIS A 681 -9.50 4.59 29.37
CA HIS A 681 -8.22 4.66 28.65
C HIS A 681 -8.32 4.04 27.26
N LYS A 682 -8.97 2.87 27.16
CA LYS A 682 -9.17 2.20 25.87
C LYS A 682 -10.18 2.92 24.99
N PHE A 683 -11.20 3.56 25.58
CA PHE A 683 -12.19 4.37 24.86
C PHE A 683 -11.54 5.54 24.09
N VAL A 684 -10.58 6.23 24.70
CA VAL A 684 -9.92 7.39 24.07
C VAL A 684 -8.70 7.01 23.22
N ALA A 685 -8.33 5.73 23.19
CA ALA A 685 -7.17 5.23 22.47
C ALA A 685 -7.48 4.99 20.98
N ASN A 686 -6.68 4.14 20.32
CA ASN A 686 -6.84 3.79 18.92
C ASN A 686 -8.02 2.83 18.64
N GLY A 687 -8.38 2.65 17.37
CA GLY A 687 -9.56 1.87 16.97
C GLY A 687 -9.59 0.43 17.49
N MET A 688 -8.43 -0.24 17.52
CA MET A 688 -8.33 -1.62 18.03
C MET A 688 -8.53 -1.69 19.55
N GLN A 689 -8.03 -0.71 20.32
CA GLN A 689 -8.23 -0.67 21.77
C GLN A 689 -9.66 -0.33 22.14
N GLN A 690 -10.30 0.56 21.38
CA GLN A 690 -11.72 0.85 21.51
C GLN A 690 -12.54 -0.43 21.29
N LEU A 691 -12.24 -1.22 20.25
CA LEU A 691 -12.95 -2.47 19.98
C LEU A 691 -12.78 -3.48 21.12
N LYS A 692 -11.56 -3.60 21.68
CA LYS A 692 -11.30 -4.45 22.86
C LYS A 692 -12.08 -3.98 24.09
N ALA A 693 -12.32 -2.67 24.25
CA ALA A 693 -13.19 -2.15 25.29
C ALA A 693 -14.66 -2.47 25.02
N TYR A 694 -15.09 -2.43 23.76
CA TYR A 694 -16.46 -2.72 23.35
C TYR A 694 -16.82 -4.18 23.62
N LEU A 695 -15.95 -5.11 23.23
CA LEU A 695 -16.14 -6.54 23.51
C LEU A 695 -16.27 -6.86 25.00
N ALA A 696 -15.57 -6.10 25.86
CA ALA A 696 -15.64 -6.26 27.31
C ALA A 696 -16.90 -5.61 27.92
N ALA A 697 -17.37 -4.49 27.35
CA ALA A 697 -18.51 -3.72 27.83
C ALA A 697 -19.33 -3.18 26.63
N PRO A 698 -20.16 -4.01 25.98
CA PRO A 698 -20.83 -3.66 24.72
C PRO A 698 -22.11 -2.82 24.90
N ASN A 699 -22.50 -2.52 26.14
CA ASN A 699 -23.73 -1.80 26.45
C ASN A 699 -23.69 -0.35 25.93
N GLU A 700 -24.65 -0.01 25.06
CA GLU A 700 -24.81 1.31 24.45
C GLU A 700 -24.88 2.45 25.47
N VAL A 701 -25.57 2.24 26.60
CA VAL A 701 -25.76 3.26 27.65
C VAL A 701 -24.41 3.68 28.24
N GLY A 702 -23.53 2.71 28.51
CA GLY A 702 -22.19 2.97 29.04
C GLY A 702 -21.33 3.78 28.07
N TRP A 703 -21.36 3.41 26.79
CA TRP A 703 -20.63 4.13 25.73
C TRP A 703 -21.15 5.56 25.55
N LYS A 704 -22.47 5.72 25.50
CA LYS A 704 -23.13 7.03 25.41
C LYS A 704 -22.77 7.94 26.58
N LEU A 705 -22.80 7.44 27.81
CA LEU A 705 -22.49 8.22 29.01
C LEU A 705 -21.07 8.80 28.98
N ILE A 706 -20.09 8.02 28.52
CA ILE A 706 -18.70 8.48 28.37
C ILE A 706 -18.59 9.45 27.19
N ALA A 707 -19.14 9.11 26.03
CA ALA A 707 -19.10 9.95 24.84
C ALA A 707 -19.70 11.34 25.10
N ASP A 708 -20.91 11.42 25.66
CA ASP A 708 -21.59 12.66 26.02
C ASP A 708 -20.75 13.50 26.99
N TYR A 709 -20.09 12.86 27.96
CA TYR A 709 -19.25 13.58 28.91
C TYR A 709 -17.98 14.16 28.26
N ILE A 710 -17.34 13.41 27.36
CA ILE A 710 -16.16 13.87 26.63
C ILE A 710 -16.48 15.08 25.76
N VAL A 711 -17.65 15.06 25.10
CA VAL A 711 -18.16 16.16 24.29
C VAL A 711 -18.54 17.37 25.16
N PHE A 712 -19.30 17.14 26.23
CA PHE A 712 -19.90 18.20 27.04
C PHE A 712 -18.92 18.89 27.99
N HIS A 713 -18.01 18.16 28.63
CA HIS A 713 -17.19 18.72 29.71
C HIS A 713 -16.31 19.91 29.26
N PRO A 714 -15.63 19.87 28.10
CA PRO A 714 -14.92 21.04 27.57
C PRO A 714 -15.85 22.24 27.31
N LEU A 715 -17.07 21.99 26.82
CA LEU A 715 -18.06 23.04 26.55
C LEU A 715 -18.52 23.73 27.84
N LEU A 716 -18.75 22.96 28.91
CA LEU A 716 -19.07 23.51 30.23
C LEU A 716 -17.96 24.45 30.75
N LEU A 717 -16.70 24.03 30.62
CA LEU A 717 -15.56 24.86 31.03
C LEU A 717 -15.44 26.15 30.19
N LEU A 718 -15.80 26.07 28.91
CA LEU A 718 -15.79 27.21 27.99
C LEU A 718 -16.99 28.14 28.17
N ALA A 719 -18.14 27.66 28.64
CA ALA A 719 -19.36 28.45 28.78
C ALA A 719 -19.17 29.66 29.72
N GLY A 720 -18.27 29.54 30.71
CA GLY A 720 -17.87 30.63 31.60
C GLY A 720 -16.82 31.59 31.04
N ARG A 721 -16.24 31.31 29.86
CA ARG A 721 -15.11 32.07 29.28
C ARG A 721 -15.40 32.65 27.91
N ARG A 722 -16.17 31.95 27.08
CA ARG A 722 -16.43 32.29 25.68
C ARG A 722 -17.88 31.98 25.32
N LYS A 723 -18.61 33.03 24.97
CA LYS A 723 -19.97 32.98 24.45
C LYS A 723 -20.02 33.63 23.08
N VAL A 724 -20.86 33.11 22.19
CA VAL A 724 -20.99 33.61 20.82
C VAL A 724 -22.45 33.66 20.40
N ARG A 725 -22.79 34.58 19.48
CA ARG A 725 -24.12 34.66 18.90
C ARG A 725 -24.35 33.54 17.89
N HIS A 726 -25.58 33.03 17.83
CA HIS A 726 -26.00 32.01 16.87
C HIS A 726 -25.62 32.37 15.42
N SER A 727 -25.96 33.58 14.96
CA SER A 727 -25.70 33.99 13.56
C SER A 727 -24.21 33.98 13.17
N LYS A 728 -23.32 34.35 14.10
CA LYS A 728 -21.87 34.31 13.86
C LYS A 728 -21.34 32.87 13.87
N LEU A 729 -21.87 32.03 14.76
CA LEU A 729 -21.50 30.62 14.85
C LEU A 729 -21.93 29.86 13.60
N GLN A 730 -23.18 30.04 13.18
CA GLN A 730 -23.74 29.44 11.96
C GLN A 730 -22.94 29.83 10.72
N ALA A 731 -22.61 31.12 10.56
CA ALA A 731 -21.79 31.58 9.43
C ALA A 731 -20.38 30.97 9.42
N ALA A 732 -19.75 30.84 10.60
CA ALA A 732 -18.43 30.21 10.72
C ALA A 732 -18.48 28.71 10.40
N PHE A 733 -19.51 28.01 10.88
CA PHE A 733 -19.71 26.59 10.63
C PHE A 733 -19.98 26.30 9.16
N GLU A 734 -20.73 27.15 8.46
CA GLU A 734 -21.01 26.94 7.03
C GLU A 734 -19.76 27.11 6.17
N GLY A 735 -18.88 28.05 6.52
CA GLY A 735 -17.57 28.19 5.88
C GLY A 735 -16.65 26.99 6.15
N TRP A 736 -16.62 26.53 7.40
CA TRP A 736 -15.86 25.35 7.80
C TRP A 736 -16.35 24.07 7.11
N ARG A 737 -17.67 23.87 7.08
CA ARG A 737 -18.36 22.74 6.45
C ARG A 737 -17.85 22.48 5.03
N LYS A 738 -17.64 23.55 4.25
CA LYS A 738 -17.22 23.51 2.83
C LYS A 738 -15.71 23.43 2.58
N GLY A 739 -14.88 23.42 3.62
CA GLY A 739 -13.42 23.29 3.45
C GLY A 739 -12.56 24.34 4.14
N SER A 740 -13.14 25.44 4.62
CA SER A 740 -12.35 26.53 5.19
C SER A 740 -11.89 26.23 6.62
N ALA A 741 -10.78 26.84 7.06
CA ALA A 741 -10.46 26.85 8.49
C ALA A 741 -11.54 27.60 9.27
N LEU A 742 -11.86 27.14 10.48
CA LEU A 742 -12.85 27.79 11.31
C LEU A 742 -12.28 29.12 11.85
N PRO A 743 -12.92 30.28 11.58
CA PRO A 743 -12.42 31.56 12.03
C PRO A 743 -12.56 31.71 13.55
N SER A 744 -11.70 32.55 14.15
CA SER A 744 -11.84 32.93 15.55
C SER A 744 -13.07 33.83 15.74
N ILE A 745 -14.09 33.31 16.42
CA ILE A 745 -15.29 34.09 16.77
C ILE A 745 -15.03 34.84 18.08
N PRO A 746 -15.09 36.19 18.10
CA PRO A 746 -14.85 36.95 19.31
C PRO A 746 -15.93 36.67 20.36
N ASN A 747 -15.54 36.73 21.63
CA ASN A 747 -16.47 36.61 22.76
C ASN A 747 -17.51 37.73 22.72
N ASP A 748 -18.77 37.38 22.94
CA ASP A 748 -19.90 38.30 23.04
C ASP A 748 -20.62 38.05 24.37
N GLU A 749 -20.74 39.07 25.21
CA GLU A 749 -21.38 38.93 26.54
C GLU A 749 -22.84 38.45 26.44
N ASN A 750 -23.52 38.82 25.35
CA ASN A 750 -24.89 38.40 25.03
C ASN A 750 -24.94 37.16 24.12
N GLY A 751 -23.83 36.40 24.05
CA GLY A 751 -23.78 35.16 23.29
C GLY A 751 -24.62 34.05 23.93
N GLU A 752 -25.36 33.33 23.10
CA GLU A 752 -26.27 32.25 23.49
C GLU A 752 -25.61 30.87 23.36
N TRP A 753 -24.49 30.78 22.64
CA TRP A 753 -23.82 29.53 22.30
C TRP A 753 -22.37 29.49 22.79
N VAL A 754 -21.89 28.28 23.04
CA VAL A 754 -20.48 27.97 23.27
C VAL A 754 -20.07 26.83 22.35
N TYR A 755 -18.81 26.85 21.90
CA TYR A 755 -18.25 25.84 21.03
C TYR A 755 -16.79 25.55 21.37
N ASN A 756 -16.32 24.36 20.99
CA ASN A 756 -14.94 23.93 21.05
C ASN A 756 -14.53 23.48 19.65
N ASP A 757 -13.58 24.19 19.05
CA ASP A 757 -13.10 23.95 17.69
C ASP A 757 -11.96 22.92 17.60
N ARG A 758 -11.55 22.33 18.72
CA ARG A 758 -10.45 21.35 18.77
C ARG A 758 -10.80 20.16 19.64
N ALA A 759 -12.01 19.62 19.45
CA ALA A 759 -12.49 18.48 20.23
C ALA A 759 -11.52 17.28 20.17
N SER A 760 -10.90 17.06 19.01
CA SER A 760 -9.91 16.00 18.76
C SER A 760 -8.50 16.55 18.45
N LEU A 761 -8.05 17.63 19.12
CA LEU A 761 -6.78 18.36 18.90
C LEU A 761 -6.71 19.26 17.66
N THR A 762 -7.33 18.86 16.56
CA THR A 762 -7.40 19.61 15.31
C THR A 762 -8.79 20.19 15.09
N GLN A 763 -8.95 21.03 14.06
CA GLN A 763 -10.26 21.55 13.64
C GLN A 763 -11.06 20.53 12.82
N ASP A 764 -10.76 19.23 12.93
CA ASP A 764 -11.50 18.18 12.23
C ASP A 764 -12.81 17.84 12.95
N PHE A 765 -12.86 18.03 14.28
CA PHE A 765 -14.08 17.88 15.08
C PHE A 765 -14.40 19.15 15.87
N ILE A 766 -15.66 19.56 15.78
CA ILE A 766 -16.21 20.70 16.50
C ILE A 766 -17.36 20.20 17.38
N THR A 767 -17.39 20.67 18.63
CA THR A 767 -18.52 20.45 19.53
C THR A 767 -19.15 21.77 19.93
N TYR A 768 -20.46 21.80 20.16
CA TYR A 768 -21.18 23.03 20.48
C TYR A 768 -22.43 22.77 21.33
N ILE A 769 -22.86 23.75 22.09
CA ILE A 769 -24.08 23.71 22.92
C ILE A 769 -24.55 25.12 23.23
N THR A 770 -25.83 25.30 23.54
CA THR A 770 -26.32 26.57 24.11
C THR A 770 -25.77 26.76 25.53
N VAL A 771 -25.55 28.02 25.92
CA VAL A 771 -25.10 28.37 27.28
C VAL A 771 -26.12 27.91 28.32
N GLU A 772 -27.42 28.00 28.01
CA GLU A 772 -28.50 27.50 28.86
C GLU A 772 -28.39 26.00 29.11
N ASN A 773 -28.31 25.20 28.04
CA ASN A 773 -28.16 23.74 28.13
C ASN A 773 -26.86 23.35 28.85
N ALA A 774 -25.79 24.14 28.68
CA ALA A 774 -24.55 23.95 29.43
C ALA A 774 -24.73 24.16 30.95
N ILE A 775 -25.45 25.20 31.36
CA ILE A 775 -25.70 25.54 32.77
C ILE A 775 -26.57 24.49 33.46
N ILE A 776 -27.62 24.01 32.78
CA ILE A 776 -28.50 22.97 33.34
C ILE A 776 -27.93 21.55 33.20
N HIS A 777 -26.68 21.41 32.74
CA HIS A 777 -26.01 20.13 32.54
C HIS A 777 -26.71 19.15 31.59
N ALA A 778 -27.43 19.66 30.58
CA ALA A 778 -28.09 18.87 29.53
C ALA A 778 -27.08 18.36 28.49
N LYS A 779 -26.19 17.45 28.92
CA LYS A 779 -25.06 16.94 28.13
C LYS A 779 -25.47 16.26 26.83
N GLU A 780 -26.63 15.62 26.83
CA GLU A 780 -27.24 14.93 25.70
C GLU A 780 -27.67 15.87 24.56
N ARG A 781 -27.66 17.19 24.80
CA ARG A 781 -27.94 18.25 23.82
C ARG A 781 -26.69 18.89 23.23
N ALA A 782 -25.50 18.43 23.63
CA ALA A 782 -24.28 18.90 23.00
C ALA A 782 -24.19 18.33 21.57
N GLY A 783 -23.98 19.17 20.57
CA GLY A 783 -23.73 18.77 19.19
C GLY A 783 -22.26 18.39 18.97
N ILE A 784 -22.01 17.38 18.13
CA ILE A 784 -20.67 17.02 17.67
C ILE A 784 -20.66 16.78 16.16
N ILE A 785 -19.79 17.49 15.46
CA ILE A 785 -19.67 17.41 14.00
C ILE A 785 -18.21 17.18 13.59
N GLY A 786 -18.01 16.33 12.59
CA GLY A 786 -16.69 16.00 12.04
C GLY A 786 -16.59 16.30 10.55
N ARG A 787 -15.54 17.00 10.12
CA ARG A 787 -15.22 17.19 8.69
C ARG A 787 -13.80 16.74 8.41
N MET A 788 -13.64 15.79 7.48
CA MET A 788 -12.32 15.42 6.96
C MET A 788 -11.99 16.24 5.71
N GLY A 789 -10.80 16.84 5.69
CA GLY A 789 -10.23 17.41 4.47
C GLY A 789 -9.86 16.29 3.49
N ASP A 790 -10.28 16.39 2.24
CA ASP A 790 -10.03 15.38 1.21
C ASP A 790 -9.56 16.01 -0.11
N SER A 791 -9.00 17.21 -0.05
CA SER A 791 -8.27 17.80 -1.19
C SER A 791 -6.91 17.10 -1.36
N GLU A 792 -6.41 17.02 -2.59
CA GLU A 792 -5.09 16.41 -2.88
C GLU A 792 -3.96 17.07 -2.07
N GLN A 793 -4.05 18.39 -1.87
CA GLN A 793 -3.10 19.15 -1.06
C GLN A 793 -3.14 18.75 0.43
N GLU A 794 -4.33 18.53 1.00
CA GLU A 794 -4.46 18.09 2.39
C GLU A 794 -4.01 16.65 2.56
N VAL A 795 -4.43 15.76 1.65
CA VAL A 795 -4.13 14.32 1.72
C VAL A 795 -2.63 14.03 1.62
N SER A 796 -1.91 14.84 0.83
CA SER A 796 -0.46 14.75 0.67
C SER A 796 0.32 15.37 1.84
N GLY A 797 -0.35 15.96 2.82
CA GLY A 797 0.27 16.58 4.00
C GLY A 797 0.90 15.55 4.93
N SER A 798 2.06 15.88 5.53
CA SER A 798 2.81 14.96 6.41
C SER A 798 2.06 14.56 7.68
N ASP A 799 1.11 15.37 8.14
CA ASP A 799 0.28 15.12 9.33
C ASP A 799 -1.06 14.43 9.00
N PHE A 800 -1.40 14.28 7.72
CA PHE A 800 -2.70 13.81 7.28
C PHE A 800 -3.01 12.39 7.74
N LYS A 801 -2.03 11.49 7.67
CA LYS A 801 -2.18 10.10 8.10
C LYS A 801 -2.61 9.99 9.57
N GLU A 802 -2.03 10.81 10.44
CA GLU A 802 -2.39 10.85 11.86
C GLU A 802 -3.79 11.47 12.06
N ARG A 803 -4.12 12.55 11.35
CA ARG A 803 -5.46 13.16 11.37
C ARG A 803 -6.54 12.19 10.93
N TRP A 804 -6.30 11.45 9.85
CA TRP A 804 -7.23 10.44 9.31
C TRP A 804 -7.48 9.31 10.30
N ARG A 805 -6.42 8.73 10.88
CA ARG A 805 -6.54 7.71 11.94
C ARG A 805 -7.35 8.23 13.13
N ARG A 806 -7.07 9.46 13.54
CA ARG A 806 -7.78 10.14 14.63
C ARG A 806 -9.25 10.33 14.29
N PHE A 807 -9.56 10.67 13.04
CA PHE A 807 -10.92 10.83 12.54
C PHE A 807 -11.73 9.53 12.67
N LEU A 808 -11.16 8.40 12.24
CA LEU A 808 -11.78 7.08 12.38
C LEU A 808 -12.00 6.69 13.85
N ALA A 809 -11.02 6.90 14.73
CA ALA A 809 -11.17 6.63 16.15
C ALA A 809 -12.25 7.52 16.82
N CYS A 810 -12.45 8.75 16.33
CA CYS A 810 -13.53 9.62 16.79
C CYS A 810 -14.91 9.15 16.29
N ILE A 811 -15.02 8.66 15.04
CA ILE A 811 -16.26 8.04 14.54
C ILE A 811 -16.66 6.86 15.44
N ASN A 812 -15.71 5.97 15.75
CA ASN A 812 -15.95 4.82 16.62
C ASN A 812 -16.51 5.23 18.00
N ALA A 813 -16.01 6.33 18.56
CA ALA A 813 -16.35 6.80 19.90
C ALA A 813 -17.66 7.60 19.95
N PHE A 814 -17.90 8.48 18.98
CA PHE A 814 -18.99 9.46 19.02
C PHE A 814 -20.28 9.00 18.35
N GLN A 815 -20.27 7.87 17.63
CA GLN A 815 -21.48 7.24 17.07
C GLN A 815 -22.59 6.95 18.10
N PHE A 816 -22.26 6.86 19.38
CA PHE A 816 -23.21 6.61 20.47
C PHE A 816 -23.94 7.87 20.99
N THR A 817 -23.50 9.06 20.57
CA THR A 817 -24.13 10.34 20.96
C THR A 817 -25.38 10.62 20.11
N ASN A 818 -26.27 11.50 20.57
CA ASN A 818 -27.54 11.79 19.89
C ASN A 818 -27.39 12.60 18.59
N THR A 819 -26.32 13.39 18.50
CA THR A 819 -26.23 14.56 17.60
C THR A 819 -24.94 14.50 16.76
N PHE A 820 -24.42 13.30 16.51
CA PHE A 820 -23.18 13.11 15.74
C PHE A 820 -23.42 13.07 14.24
N ALA A 821 -22.70 13.93 13.51
CA ALA A 821 -22.64 13.89 12.05
C ALA A 821 -21.20 14.06 11.55
N PHE A 822 -20.85 13.39 10.45
CA PHE A 822 -19.53 13.52 9.84
C PHE A 822 -19.58 13.43 8.31
N TRP A 823 -18.65 14.09 7.64
CA TRP A 823 -18.54 14.16 6.17
C TRP A 823 -17.12 14.54 5.70
N THR A 824 -16.89 14.49 4.39
CA THR A 824 -15.70 15.06 3.76
C THR A 824 -15.95 16.42 3.12
N SER A 825 -14.88 17.16 2.84
CA SER A 825 -15.01 18.53 2.30
C SER A 825 -15.59 18.54 0.90
N SER A 826 -15.26 17.56 0.07
CA SER A 826 -15.89 17.39 -1.26
C SER A 826 -17.39 17.13 -1.16
N GLU A 827 -17.87 16.28 -0.24
CA GLU A 827 -19.31 16.06 -0.03
C GLU A 827 -20.05 17.37 0.29
N ALA A 828 -19.45 18.24 1.09
CA ALA A 828 -20.04 19.53 1.44
C ALA A 828 -20.02 20.53 0.28
N GLN A 829 -19.00 20.50 -0.58
CA GLN A 829 -18.93 21.34 -1.78
C GLN A 829 -19.98 20.93 -2.81
N ASP A 830 -20.26 19.63 -2.91
CA ASP A 830 -21.27 19.06 -3.80
C ASP A 830 -22.70 19.13 -3.21
N ASN A 831 -22.88 19.70 -2.02
CA ASN A 831 -24.13 19.75 -1.26
C ASN A 831 -24.73 18.37 -0.90
N ASN A 832 -23.88 17.36 -0.75
CA ASN A 832 -24.25 16.01 -0.32
C ASN A 832 -23.97 15.77 1.18
N ALA A 833 -23.28 16.69 1.87
CA ALA A 833 -23.04 16.58 3.30
C ALA A 833 -24.32 16.84 4.14
N PRO A 834 -24.49 16.18 5.30
CA PRO A 834 -25.59 16.43 6.23
C PRO A 834 -25.68 17.91 6.64
N GLU A 835 -26.89 18.38 6.94
CA GLU A 835 -27.10 19.71 7.52
C GLU A 835 -26.64 19.74 8.99
N ILE A 836 -26.08 20.88 9.39
CA ILE A 836 -25.68 21.08 10.78
C ILE A 836 -26.90 21.48 11.60
N LEU A 837 -27.31 20.59 12.50
CA LEU A 837 -28.46 20.82 13.37
C LEU A 837 -28.06 21.65 14.60
N PHE A 838 -28.61 22.85 14.74
CA PHE A 838 -28.52 23.62 15.97
C PHE A 838 -29.73 23.29 16.87
N GLU A 839 -29.66 22.17 17.60
CA GLU A 839 -30.66 21.86 18.63
C GLU A 839 -30.54 22.87 19.78
N GLY A 840 -31.29 23.96 19.68
CA GLY A 840 -31.14 25.07 20.62
C GLY A 840 -31.94 26.30 20.23
N LYS A 841 -33.25 26.13 20.05
CA LYS A 841 -34.30 27.14 20.29
C LYS A 841 -35.65 26.47 20.21
N PHE A 842 -36.23 26.12 21.35
CA PHE A 842 -37.68 26.08 21.41
C PHE A 842 -38.14 27.51 21.67
N GLU A 843 -38.50 28.24 20.61
CA GLU A 843 -39.20 29.51 20.78
C GLU A 843 -40.68 29.18 21.02
N MET A 844 -41.14 29.40 22.26
CA MET A 844 -42.56 29.36 22.58
C MET A 844 -43.32 30.33 21.67
N SER A 845 -44.43 29.87 21.10
CA SER A 845 -45.34 30.75 20.37
C SER A 845 -45.79 31.89 21.29
N GLY A 846 -46.25 33.02 20.72
CA GLY A 846 -46.73 34.16 21.51
C GLY A 846 -47.81 33.76 22.52
N GLU A 847 -48.70 32.84 22.12
CA GLU A 847 -49.77 32.30 22.96
C GLU A 847 -49.19 31.45 24.12
N TRP A 848 -48.22 30.57 23.85
CA TRP A 848 -47.57 29.79 24.89
C TRP A 848 -46.75 30.65 25.86
N LYS A 849 -46.13 31.75 25.41
CA LYS A 849 -45.43 32.71 26.28
C LYS A 849 -46.38 33.37 27.29
N GLN A 850 -47.58 33.73 26.84
CA GLN A 850 -48.61 34.27 27.72
C GLN A 850 -49.00 33.23 28.78
N VAL A 851 -49.22 31.97 28.38
CA VAL A 851 -49.48 30.86 29.32
C VAL A 851 -48.36 30.73 30.35
N PHE A 852 -47.10 30.80 29.92
CA PHE A 852 -45.94 30.68 30.81
C PHE A 852 -45.82 31.81 31.84
N GLU A 853 -46.15 33.03 31.44
CA GLU A 853 -46.12 34.21 32.30
C GLU A 853 -47.27 34.20 33.33
N GLU A 854 -48.46 33.79 32.91
CA GLU A 854 -49.69 33.76 33.71
C GLU A 854 -49.79 32.51 34.62
N THR A 855 -49.04 31.44 34.33
CA THR A 855 -49.02 30.22 35.16
C THR A 855 -48.08 30.34 36.38
N ILE A 856 -48.48 29.75 37.51
CA ILE A 856 -47.67 29.67 38.72
C ILE A 856 -46.28 29.06 38.47
N SER A 857 -45.30 29.54 39.23
CA SER A 857 -43.89 29.17 39.04
C SER A 857 -43.61 27.67 39.13
N ARG A 858 -44.40 26.91 39.92
CA ARG A 858 -44.23 25.44 40.08
C ARG A 858 -44.54 24.68 38.79
N LEU A 859 -45.41 25.20 37.93
CA LEU A 859 -45.86 24.54 36.70
C LEU A 859 -45.15 25.06 35.44
N ARG A 860 -44.30 26.09 35.54
CA ARG A 860 -43.52 26.61 34.39
C ARG A 860 -42.69 25.55 33.64
N PRO A 861 -41.97 24.63 34.32
CA PRO A 861 -41.24 23.55 33.62
C PRO A 861 -42.19 22.59 32.89
N VAL A 862 -43.41 22.42 33.40
CA VAL A 862 -44.45 21.60 32.77
C VAL A 862 -45.00 22.32 31.55
N VAL A 863 -45.32 23.61 31.64
CA VAL A 863 -45.79 24.45 30.52
C VAL A 863 -44.78 24.43 29.36
N GLU A 864 -43.48 24.56 29.63
CA GLU A 864 -42.46 24.43 28.60
C GLU A 864 -42.46 23.06 27.90
N ALA A 865 -42.63 21.99 28.67
CA ALA A 865 -42.67 20.64 28.12
C ALA A 865 -43.95 20.38 27.30
N LEU A 866 -45.09 20.94 27.72
CA LEU A 866 -46.35 20.88 26.97
C LEU A 866 -46.25 21.66 25.66
N ALA A 867 -45.65 22.85 25.70
CA ALA A 867 -45.40 23.67 24.52
C ALA A 867 -44.45 22.96 23.54
N LYS A 868 -43.40 22.30 24.03
CA LYS A 868 -42.46 21.48 23.23
C LYS A 868 -43.14 20.27 22.57
N ALA A 869 -44.24 19.78 23.14
CA ALA A 869 -44.96 18.59 22.65
C ALA A 869 -46.04 18.89 21.59
N ASP A 870 -46.12 20.16 21.14
CA ASP A 870 -47.07 20.68 20.14
C ASP A 870 -48.53 20.40 20.51
N LEU A 871 -48.87 20.63 21.78
CA LEU A 871 -50.24 20.50 22.29
C LEU A 871 -51.06 21.76 22.00
N PRO A 872 -52.41 21.64 21.91
CA PRO A 872 -53.28 22.81 21.89
C PRO A 872 -53.02 23.73 23.10
N VAL A 873 -53.05 25.04 22.88
CA VAL A 873 -52.80 26.03 23.94
C VAL A 873 -53.91 25.93 25.01
N PRO A 874 -53.57 25.72 26.30
CA PRO A 874 -54.55 25.71 27.38
C PRO A 874 -55.15 27.09 27.64
N THR A 875 -56.34 27.11 28.24
CA THR A 875 -56.88 28.30 28.90
C THR A 875 -56.29 28.39 30.31
N VAL A 876 -55.66 29.52 30.63
CA VAL A 876 -55.13 29.84 31.98
C VAL A 876 -56.25 30.46 32.81
N GLU A 877 -56.25 30.20 34.11
CA GLU A 877 -57.29 30.69 35.04
C GLU A 877 -58.72 30.39 34.55
N TYR A 878 -58.95 29.17 34.06
CA TYR A 878 -60.28 28.78 33.57
C TYR A 878 -61.26 28.71 34.73
N VAL A 879 -62.20 29.66 34.78
CA VAL A 879 -63.27 29.71 35.79
C VAL A 879 -64.37 28.71 35.44
N ASN A 880 -64.78 27.91 36.41
CA ASN A 880 -65.87 26.97 36.24
C ASN A 880 -67.16 27.48 36.91
N ASP A 881 -68.02 28.12 36.10
CA ASP A 881 -69.29 28.73 36.54
C ASP A 881 -70.31 27.76 37.18
N ASN A 882 -70.08 26.45 37.08
CA ASN A 882 -70.97 25.44 37.65
C ASN A 882 -70.59 25.04 39.08
N ILE A 883 -69.50 25.58 39.62
CA ILE A 883 -69.05 25.37 40.99
C ILE A 883 -69.37 26.66 41.78
N GLU A 884 -70.07 26.52 42.91
CA GLU A 884 -70.26 27.65 43.84
C GLU A 884 -68.90 27.94 44.51
N ASP A 885 -68.50 29.23 44.51
CA ASP A 885 -67.16 29.78 44.82
C ASP A 885 -66.27 30.00 43.57
N ASP A 886 -65.31 30.95 43.64
CA ASP A 886 -64.39 31.33 42.54
C ASP A 886 -63.40 30.19 42.21
N ALA A 887 -63.91 29.05 41.74
CA ALA A 887 -63.16 27.85 41.43
C ALA A 887 -62.62 27.93 40.00
N PHE A 888 -61.32 28.21 39.88
CA PHE A 888 -60.61 28.22 38.60
C PHE A 888 -59.51 27.15 38.54
N ALA A 889 -59.23 26.68 37.33
CA ALA A 889 -58.09 25.81 37.07
C ALA A 889 -56.90 26.61 36.56
N GLU A 890 -55.71 26.21 36.98
CA GLU A 890 -54.47 26.79 36.52
C GLU A 890 -54.30 26.62 35.00
N LEU A 891 -54.59 25.42 34.48
CA LEU A 891 -54.59 25.13 33.06
C LEU A 891 -55.77 24.23 32.73
N ALA A 892 -56.55 24.57 31.71
CA ALA A 892 -57.68 23.78 31.26
C ALA A 892 -57.66 23.57 29.75
N TRP A 893 -58.12 22.39 29.34
CA TRP A 893 -58.42 22.10 27.94
C TRP A 893 -59.83 21.53 27.80
N GLU A 894 -60.60 22.14 26.89
CA GLU A 894 -61.92 21.66 26.49
C GLU A 894 -61.82 20.96 25.13
N GLY A 895 -61.77 19.63 25.15
CA GLY A 895 -61.83 18.83 23.93
C GLY A 895 -63.27 18.55 23.49
N PRO A 896 -63.49 18.06 22.25
CA PRO A 896 -64.83 17.75 21.73
C PRO A 896 -65.58 16.67 22.54
N ASN A 897 -64.83 15.75 23.18
CA ASN A 897 -65.39 14.57 23.86
C ASN A 897 -64.98 14.44 25.34
N ALA A 898 -64.04 15.25 25.83
CA ALA A 898 -63.54 15.18 27.20
C ALA A 898 -62.85 16.48 27.61
N LYS A 899 -62.84 16.77 28.92
CA LYS A 899 -62.24 17.98 29.50
C LYS A 899 -61.18 17.60 30.52
N ILE A 900 -60.06 18.32 30.54
CA ILE A 900 -58.94 18.09 31.46
C ILE A 900 -58.51 19.40 32.11
N ALA A 901 -58.29 19.38 33.42
CA ALA A 901 -57.90 20.53 34.22
C ALA A 901 -56.73 20.19 35.14
N ILE A 902 -55.77 21.11 35.23
CA ILE A 902 -54.67 21.07 36.19
C ILE A 902 -55.01 22.05 37.31
N LEU A 903 -55.14 21.55 38.54
CA LEU A 903 -55.43 22.35 39.73
C LEU A 903 -54.19 22.45 40.61
N ALA A 904 -53.80 23.66 40.99
CA ALA A 904 -52.61 23.87 41.83
C ALA A 904 -52.88 24.85 42.98
N GLY A 905 -52.07 24.74 44.05
CA GLY A 905 -52.25 25.56 45.25
C GLY A 905 -53.61 25.32 45.91
N ASP A 906 -54.29 26.41 46.26
CA ASP A 906 -55.60 26.37 46.94
C ASP A 906 -56.71 25.76 46.06
N GLN A 907 -56.53 25.76 44.72
CA GLN A 907 -57.48 25.18 43.76
C GLN A 907 -57.65 23.66 43.94
N GLN A 908 -56.64 22.97 44.50
CA GLN A 908 -56.69 21.52 44.69
C GLN A 908 -57.87 21.08 45.57
N GLY A 909 -58.34 21.96 46.47
CA GLY A 909 -59.51 21.71 47.31
C GLY A 909 -60.81 21.46 46.52
N PHE A 910 -60.89 21.93 45.27
CA PHE A 910 -62.07 21.77 44.42
C PHE A 910 -62.02 20.53 43.51
N ALA A 911 -60.96 19.70 43.59
CA ALA A 911 -60.75 18.56 42.70
C ALA A 911 -61.96 17.63 42.57
N ASN A 912 -62.61 17.29 43.69
CA ASN A 912 -63.80 16.42 43.69
C ASN A 912 -64.98 17.04 42.94
N GLN A 913 -65.17 18.36 43.05
CA GLN A 913 -66.28 19.07 42.41
C GLN A 913 -66.08 19.17 40.89
N TRP A 914 -64.83 19.40 40.45
CA TRP A 914 -64.46 19.34 39.03
C TRP A 914 -64.68 17.93 38.44
N GLN A 915 -64.29 16.89 39.15
CA GLN A 915 -64.52 15.50 38.74
C GLN A 915 -66.00 15.15 38.61
N HIS A 916 -66.86 15.65 39.52
CA HIS A 916 -68.32 15.46 39.43
C HIS A 916 -68.95 16.08 38.18
N GLN A 917 -68.30 17.08 37.59
CA GLN A 917 -68.73 17.72 36.34
C GLN A 917 -68.11 17.08 35.09
N GLY A 918 -67.44 15.93 35.25
CA GLY A 918 -66.86 15.18 34.14
C GLY A 918 -65.49 15.65 33.69
N TRP A 919 -64.82 16.53 34.46
CA TRP A 919 -63.44 16.91 34.19
C TRP A 919 -62.46 15.85 34.71
N LYS A 920 -61.44 15.53 33.91
CA LYS A 920 -60.26 14.85 34.43
C LYS A 920 -59.37 15.86 35.12
N VAL A 921 -59.21 15.70 36.43
CA VAL A 921 -58.36 16.56 37.26
C VAL A 921 -56.98 15.95 37.43
N ILE A 922 -55.95 16.75 37.22
CA ILE A 922 -54.54 16.40 37.46
C ILE A 922 -53.95 17.37 38.48
N LEU A 923 -53.29 16.84 39.50
CA LEU A 923 -52.60 17.64 40.51
C LEU A 923 -51.08 17.68 40.23
N PRO A 924 -50.36 18.73 40.67
CA PRO A 924 -48.91 18.80 40.57
C PRO A 924 -48.18 17.55 41.06
N ASP A 925 -48.67 16.93 42.14
CA ASP A 925 -48.05 15.72 42.72
C ASP A 925 -48.22 14.49 41.80
N ASP A 926 -49.27 14.43 40.99
CA ASP A 926 -49.46 13.39 39.96
C ASP A 926 -48.42 13.54 38.83
N ILE A 927 -48.07 14.78 38.49
CA ILE A 927 -47.07 15.12 37.47
C ILE A 927 -45.67 14.80 37.99
N GLU A 928 -45.39 15.09 39.26
CA GLU A 928 -44.13 14.73 39.91
C GLU A 928 -43.93 13.21 40.01
N THR A 929 -45.00 12.46 40.25
CA THR A 929 -44.95 11.00 40.39
C THR A 929 -44.82 10.27 39.03
N ASN A 930 -45.60 10.68 38.03
CA ASN A 930 -45.71 9.97 36.76
C ASN A 930 -44.88 10.60 35.62
N GLY A 931 -44.34 11.79 35.85
CA GLY A 931 -43.52 12.54 34.90
C GLY A 931 -44.33 13.28 33.82
N THR A 932 -43.70 14.27 33.20
CA THR A 932 -44.34 15.15 32.22
C THR A 932 -44.73 14.44 30.91
N GLY A 933 -44.03 13.36 30.55
CA GLY A 933 -44.37 12.55 29.36
C GLY A 933 -45.72 11.83 29.51
N TRP A 934 -46.06 11.37 30.71
CA TRP A 934 -47.37 10.79 31.02
C TRP A 934 -48.47 11.86 30.86
N LEU A 935 -48.26 13.05 31.41
CA LEU A 935 -49.20 14.17 31.28
C LEU A 935 -49.47 14.51 29.80
N ILE A 936 -48.41 14.60 28.99
CA ILE A 936 -48.53 14.84 27.55
C ILE A 936 -49.38 13.76 26.88
N SER A 937 -49.12 12.48 27.18
CA SER A 937 -49.90 11.36 26.61
C SER A 937 -51.38 11.43 27.00
N GLU A 938 -51.67 11.83 28.23
CA GLU A 938 -53.02 11.94 28.75
C GLU A 938 -53.80 13.07 28.09
N ILE A 939 -53.15 14.23 27.90
CA ILE A 939 -53.72 15.38 27.19
C ILE A 939 -53.94 15.05 25.71
N LYS A 940 -52.98 14.39 25.04
CA LYS A 940 -53.17 13.94 23.64
C LYS A 940 -54.34 12.99 23.49
N ARG A 941 -54.46 12.00 24.37
CA ARG A 941 -55.57 11.04 24.36
C ARG A 941 -56.94 11.72 24.49
N ILE A 942 -57.02 12.73 25.35
CA ILE A 942 -58.28 13.43 25.66
C ILE A 942 -58.67 14.42 24.57
N ILE A 943 -57.70 15.14 24.00
CA ILE A 943 -57.97 16.26 23.09
C ILE A 943 -57.87 15.86 21.61
N LEU A 944 -56.87 15.06 21.24
CA LEU A 944 -56.59 14.70 19.85
C LEU A 944 -57.31 13.40 19.42
N GLY A 945 -57.84 12.62 20.37
CA GLY A 945 -58.64 11.44 20.08
C GLY A 945 -57.88 10.26 19.48
N ASP A 946 -56.61 10.07 19.84
CA ASP A 946 -55.88 8.86 19.48
C ASP A 946 -56.48 7.64 20.21
N LYS A 947 -56.88 6.64 19.40
CA LYS A 947 -57.24 5.30 19.87
C LYS A 947 -56.00 4.47 20.18
#